data_AF-A0A8H3C7I3-F1
#
_entry.id   AF-A0A8H3C7I3-F1
#
_cell.length_a   1.000
_cell.length_b   1.000
_cell.length_c   1.000
_cell.angle_alpha   90.00
_cell.angle_beta   90.00
_cell.angle_gamma   90.00
#
_symmetry.space_group_name_H-M   'P 1'
#
loop_
_entity.id
_entity.type
_entity.pdbx_description
1 polymer ?
#
loop_
_entity_poly.entity_id
_entity_poly.type
_entity_poly.pdbx_seq_one_letter_code
_entity_poly.pdbx_strand_id
1 'polypeptide(L)'
;MRSLLILAAATAAYMLPQALAIPAFPGAEGFGANAVGGRGGSVYVVTNLNDSGSGSFRDAVSQSKRIVVFAIGGVIKISSRVVIKDHITIAGQTAPGGGITIYGNGVSYSNAHHTITRYVRYRMGKGGDSGKDGIAIADGHDMIFDHVSVSWGRDETFSINGDVSNITISDSIIAQGLETHSCGGLMQTDKGGVSIIRSLYIDNKTRNPKVKGVNEFVNNVVYNWGGGGGYIAGDSDGQSYANIMNNVFISGPSTSARPFTRGNANFHAYVQRNYYDPNKNGVLDGFELGQSTDNYSGVDFQSKRYDYPTVKALLAPARDNVDTLLIGQVKSLGKSGALISDETVSPWSSGGPISGGTAPKDTDGDGMPDDWEIANGLDPKVNDAMQDKNGDGYATISAAGIVSQAIAIPAFPGAEGFGANATGGRGGSVYVVTNLNDSGSGSFRDAVSQPNRIVVFAVGGLIKITDRVVISHHVTIAGQTAPGGGITVYGNGVSYSNAHHTITRYIRYRMGKGGSSGKDAIGIADGHDMIFDHISVSWGRDETFSINGDVSNVTISDTLIGQGLETHSCGGLMQTSGGVSIIRSLYIDHKTRNPKVKGVNEFVNNVVYNWGSGGAYIAGGDSAGQSYANIMNNVFISGPSTTIAPFTRGNTNFHAYVQHNYYDSNQNGVLDGWELSQTIGNYSEVDLQSTRYDYPTVNNLLDPLDAYAKVIAGVGASKSRDNVDTLLIDRVKSLGTSGELISDETASPWNSGGPISGGTVPKDTDGDGMPDDWEIANGLDPNVDDAMGDQNGDGYANIENYINSLV
;
A
#
# COMPACT_ATOMS: atom_id res chain seq x y z
N MET A 1 -39.49 -49.92 -52.76
CA MET A 1 -38.42 -49.01 -52.30
C MET A 1 -38.85 -47.60 -52.64
N ARG A 2 -39.36 -46.86 -51.65
CA ARG A 2 -39.79 -45.45 -51.77
C ARG A 2 -38.77 -44.62 -51.00
N SER A 3 -38.08 -43.71 -51.69
CA SER A 3 -37.17 -42.75 -51.06
C SER A 3 -37.90 -41.41 -50.93
N LEU A 4 -38.10 -40.99 -49.68
CA LEU A 4 -38.65 -39.70 -49.28
C LEU A 4 -37.51 -38.66 -49.31
N LEU A 5 -37.60 -37.62 -50.15
CA LEU A 5 -36.80 -36.40 -49.99
C LEU A 5 -37.51 -35.49 -48.99
N ILE A 6 -36.89 -35.25 -47.84
CA ILE A 6 -37.30 -34.24 -46.86
C ILE A 6 -36.49 -32.97 -47.14
N LEU A 7 -37.18 -31.89 -47.49
CA LEU A 7 -36.64 -30.55 -47.64
C LEU A 7 -36.53 -29.93 -46.22
N ALA A 8 -35.32 -29.84 -45.66
CA ALA A 8 -35.08 -29.17 -44.39
C ALA A 8 -34.90 -27.66 -44.61
N ALA A 9 -35.88 -26.87 -44.17
CA ALA A 9 -35.74 -25.43 -44.05
C ALA A 9 -34.84 -25.11 -42.84
N ALA A 10 -33.63 -24.62 -43.09
CA ALA A 10 -32.75 -24.11 -42.05
C ALA A 10 -33.20 -22.70 -41.65
N THR A 11 -33.90 -22.59 -40.51
CA THR A 11 -34.04 -21.33 -39.78
C THR A 11 -32.70 -21.00 -39.14
N ALA A 12 -32.00 -19.98 -39.65
CA ALA A 12 -30.89 -19.37 -38.95
C ALA A 12 -31.42 -18.67 -37.69
N ALA A 13 -31.26 -19.31 -36.53
CA ALA A 13 -31.41 -18.64 -35.26
C ALA A 13 -30.28 -17.62 -35.15
N TYR A 14 -30.62 -16.33 -35.16
CA TYR A 14 -29.71 -15.29 -34.69
C TYR A 14 -29.37 -15.61 -33.23
N MET A 15 -28.16 -16.11 -32.99
CA MET A 15 -27.60 -16.05 -31.64
C MET A 15 -27.39 -14.58 -31.32
N LEU A 16 -28.26 -14.03 -30.48
CA LEU A 16 -27.96 -12.79 -29.77
C LEU A 16 -26.64 -13.01 -29.02
N PRO A 17 -25.70 -12.06 -29.03
CA PRO A 17 -24.53 -12.15 -28.18
C PRO A 17 -25.01 -12.34 -26.73
N GLN A 18 -24.52 -13.38 -26.04
CA GLN A 18 -24.65 -13.40 -24.58
C GLN A 18 -23.94 -12.15 -24.07
N ALA A 19 -24.70 -11.23 -23.47
CA ALA A 19 -24.11 -10.11 -22.74
C ALA A 19 -23.12 -10.70 -21.73
N LEU A 20 -21.86 -10.25 -21.77
CA LEU A 20 -20.85 -10.61 -20.78
C LEU A 20 -21.43 -10.33 -19.39
N ALA A 21 -21.47 -11.35 -18.53
CA ALA A 21 -21.98 -11.20 -17.17
C ALA A 21 -21.08 -10.21 -16.41
N ILE A 22 -21.67 -9.12 -15.93
CA ILE A 22 -20.96 -8.10 -15.12
C ILE A 22 -20.61 -8.75 -13.77
N PRO A 23 -19.31 -8.86 -13.40
CA PRO A 23 -18.88 -9.46 -12.14
C PRO A 23 -19.50 -8.79 -10.91
N ALA A 24 -19.39 -9.42 -9.74
CA ALA A 24 -19.90 -8.91 -8.47
C ALA A 24 -19.34 -7.53 -8.13
N PHE A 25 -18.05 -7.34 -8.41
CA PHE A 25 -17.32 -6.08 -8.38
C PHE A 25 -16.12 -6.19 -9.35
N PRO A 26 -15.54 -5.08 -9.83
CA PRO A 26 -14.29 -5.08 -10.57
C PRO A 26 -13.20 -5.88 -9.85
N GLY A 27 -12.62 -6.86 -10.54
CA GLY A 27 -11.63 -7.78 -9.95
C GLY A 27 -12.21 -8.93 -9.10
N ALA A 28 -13.53 -9.12 -9.07
CA ALA A 28 -14.13 -10.30 -8.43
C ALA A 28 -13.67 -11.59 -9.13
N GLU A 29 -13.27 -12.58 -8.33
CA GLU A 29 -12.64 -13.82 -8.80
C GLU A 29 -13.30 -15.07 -8.22
N GLY A 30 -12.89 -16.22 -8.76
CA GLY A 30 -13.34 -17.52 -8.29
C GLY A 30 -14.79 -17.83 -8.65
N PHE A 31 -15.32 -18.90 -8.09
CA PHE A 31 -16.65 -19.38 -8.45
C PHE A 31 -17.80 -18.41 -8.12
N GLY A 32 -17.65 -17.58 -7.09
CA GLY A 32 -18.62 -16.56 -6.67
C GLY A 32 -18.54 -15.23 -7.42
N ALA A 33 -17.62 -15.10 -8.39
CA ALA A 33 -17.34 -13.82 -9.08
C ALA A 33 -18.56 -13.19 -9.77
N ASN A 34 -19.59 -13.97 -10.09
CA ASN A 34 -20.78 -13.51 -10.80
C ASN A 34 -21.99 -13.26 -9.88
N ALA A 35 -21.80 -13.26 -8.56
CA ALA A 35 -22.85 -12.89 -7.63
C ALA A 35 -23.39 -11.48 -7.96
N VAL A 36 -24.70 -11.33 -8.15
CA VAL A 36 -25.28 -10.03 -8.56
C VAL A 36 -25.57 -9.09 -7.38
N GLY A 37 -25.56 -9.61 -6.15
CA GLY A 37 -25.83 -8.82 -4.95
C GLY A 37 -27.21 -8.16 -4.98
N GLY A 38 -27.27 -6.93 -4.46
CA GLY A 38 -28.46 -6.08 -4.47
C GLY A 38 -28.67 -5.26 -5.74
N ARG A 39 -27.95 -5.53 -6.84
CA ARG A 39 -28.01 -4.74 -8.08
C ARG A 39 -29.44 -4.64 -8.61
N GLY A 40 -29.87 -3.41 -8.94
CA GLY A 40 -31.25 -3.11 -9.36
C GLY A 40 -32.29 -3.15 -8.24
N GLY A 41 -31.86 -3.31 -6.99
CA GLY A 41 -32.68 -3.24 -5.78
C GLY A 41 -32.76 -1.84 -5.18
N SER A 42 -33.02 -1.77 -3.87
CA SER A 42 -33.07 -0.51 -3.11
C SER A 42 -31.85 -0.33 -2.21
N VAL A 43 -31.42 0.91 -2.01
CA VAL A 43 -30.40 1.25 -1.01
C VAL A 43 -31.02 1.22 0.39
N TYR A 44 -30.30 0.66 1.36
CA TYR A 44 -30.67 0.74 2.77
C TYR A 44 -29.46 1.23 3.58
N VAL A 45 -29.63 2.39 4.23
CA VAL A 45 -28.59 3.01 5.04
C VAL A 45 -28.73 2.58 6.51
N VAL A 46 -27.70 1.90 7.04
CA VAL A 46 -27.58 1.60 8.47
C VAL A 46 -27.15 2.87 9.20
N THR A 47 -27.99 3.37 10.09
CA THR A 47 -27.81 4.67 10.77
C THR A 47 -27.58 4.54 12.27
N ASN A 48 -27.68 3.34 12.84
CA ASN A 48 -27.43 3.11 14.26
C ASN A 48 -26.80 1.75 14.54
N LEU A 49 -26.14 1.64 15.70
CA LEU A 49 -25.45 0.44 16.17
C LEU A 49 -26.36 -0.52 16.98
N ASN A 50 -27.67 -0.31 16.95
CA ASN A 50 -28.60 -1.17 17.69
C ASN A 50 -28.71 -2.55 17.01
N ASP A 51 -29.02 -3.58 17.80
CA ASP A 51 -29.25 -4.94 17.28
C ASP A 51 -30.48 -5.03 16.35
N SER A 52 -31.51 -4.21 16.58
CA SER A 52 -32.79 -4.30 15.86
C SER A 52 -33.52 -2.96 15.80
N GLY A 53 -34.58 -2.91 14.98
CA GLY A 53 -35.38 -1.71 14.72
C GLY A 53 -34.93 -0.95 13.48
N SER A 54 -35.70 0.06 13.09
CA SER A 54 -35.42 0.88 11.90
C SER A 54 -33.99 1.46 11.94
N GLY A 55 -33.31 1.43 10.81
CA GLY A 55 -31.93 1.88 10.66
C GLY A 55 -30.85 0.94 11.24
N SER A 56 -31.22 -0.21 11.81
CA SER A 56 -30.24 -1.22 12.29
C SER A 56 -29.75 -2.14 11.17
N PHE A 57 -28.59 -2.77 11.37
CA PHE A 57 -28.07 -3.79 10.44
C PHE A 57 -29.01 -4.98 10.29
N ARG A 58 -29.64 -5.45 11.37
CA ARG A 58 -30.59 -6.57 11.32
C ARG A 58 -31.81 -6.25 10.48
N ASP A 59 -32.32 -5.01 10.57
CA ASP A 59 -33.42 -4.58 9.71
C ASP A 59 -32.97 -4.48 8.24
N ALA A 60 -31.78 -3.92 8.00
CA ALA A 60 -31.20 -3.78 6.67
C ALA A 60 -31.15 -5.11 5.90
N VAL A 61 -30.69 -6.18 6.56
CA VAL A 61 -30.46 -7.50 5.94
C VAL A 61 -31.66 -8.45 5.99
N SER A 62 -32.78 -8.00 6.57
CA SER A 62 -33.98 -8.83 6.75
C SER A 62 -34.82 -9.01 5.48
N GLN A 63 -34.52 -8.27 4.41
CA GLN A 63 -35.24 -8.28 3.14
C GLN A 63 -34.28 -8.38 1.96
N SER A 64 -34.67 -9.12 0.92
CA SER A 64 -33.91 -9.31 -0.31
C SER A 64 -33.86 -8.04 -1.17
N LYS A 65 -32.98 -8.03 -2.19
CA LYS A 65 -32.83 -6.95 -3.19
C LYS A 65 -32.43 -5.61 -2.57
N ARG A 66 -31.42 -5.64 -1.69
CA ARG A 66 -30.91 -4.44 -1.01
C ARG A 66 -29.42 -4.26 -1.18
N ILE A 67 -29.02 -2.99 -1.33
CA ILE A 67 -27.63 -2.55 -1.16
C ILE A 67 -27.55 -1.90 0.21
N VAL A 68 -26.92 -2.59 1.16
CA VAL A 68 -26.75 -2.16 2.54
C VAL A 68 -25.45 -1.38 2.67
N VAL A 69 -25.58 -0.09 2.99
CA VAL A 69 -24.48 0.85 3.25
C VAL A 69 -24.55 1.34 4.71
N PHE A 70 -23.48 1.94 5.22
CA PHE A 70 -23.36 2.32 6.62
C PHE A 70 -23.03 3.80 6.77
N ALA A 71 -23.93 4.55 7.38
CA ALA A 71 -23.69 5.94 7.81
C ALA A 71 -22.97 6.01 9.17
N ILE A 72 -22.67 4.87 9.79
CA ILE A 72 -22.06 4.79 11.12
C ILE A 72 -21.01 3.67 11.20
N GLY A 73 -19.90 3.96 11.87
CA GLY A 73 -18.86 2.98 12.20
C GLY A 73 -18.90 2.59 13.67
N GLY A 74 -18.45 1.38 13.99
CA GLY A 74 -18.37 0.87 15.36
C GLY A 74 -18.75 -0.60 15.49
N VAL A 75 -19.15 -0.99 16.71
CA VAL A 75 -19.53 -2.37 17.04
C VAL A 75 -21.04 -2.48 17.19
N ILE A 76 -21.68 -3.27 16.32
CA ILE A 76 -23.08 -3.68 16.45
C ILE A 76 -23.12 -4.95 17.30
N LYS A 77 -23.66 -4.84 18.51
CA LYS A 77 -23.81 -5.99 19.41
C LYS A 77 -25.11 -6.72 19.10
N ILE A 78 -25.00 -7.93 18.58
CA ILE A 78 -26.15 -8.77 18.27
C ILE A 78 -26.41 -9.78 19.39
N SER A 79 -27.66 -9.87 19.83
CA SER A 79 -28.06 -10.76 20.94
C SER A 79 -28.41 -12.18 20.48
N SER A 80 -28.71 -12.34 19.20
CA SER A 80 -29.13 -13.59 18.58
C SER A 80 -28.61 -13.65 17.14
N ARG A 81 -28.59 -14.85 16.56
CA ARG A 81 -28.17 -15.02 15.16
C ARG A 81 -28.91 -14.07 14.21
N VAL A 82 -28.16 -13.40 13.33
CA VAL A 82 -28.73 -12.58 12.23
C VAL A 82 -28.85 -13.46 10.99
N VAL A 83 -30.00 -13.43 10.32
CA VAL A 83 -30.24 -14.13 9.06
C VAL A 83 -30.18 -13.12 7.92
N ILE A 84 -29.31 -13.36 6.95
CA ILE A 84 -29.11 -12.52 5.76
C ILE A 84 -29.97 -13.08 4.62
N LYS A 85 -30.69 -12.21 3.93
CA LYS A 85 -31.50 -12.57 2.75
C LYS A 85 -30.69 -12.60 1.45
N ASP A 86 -31.29 -13.21 0.43
CA ASP A 86 -30.75 -13.29 -0.92
C ASP A 86 -30.75 -11.94 -1.65
N HIS A 87 -29.99 -11.84 -2.75
CA HIS A 87 -29.86 -10.62 -3.56
C HIS A 87 -29.50 -9.39 -2.70
N ILE A 88 -28.50 -9.54 -1.84
CA ILE A 88 -28.02 -8.49 -0.96
C ILE A 88 -26.58 -8.16 -1.27
N THR A 89 -26.27 -6.86 -1.33
CA THR A 89 -24.90 -6.35 -1.20
C THR A 89 -24.73 -5.75 0.19
N ILE A 90 -23.76 -6.20 0.97
CA ILE A 90 -23.35 -5.57 2.23
C ILE A 90 -22.00 -4.90 2.00
N ALA A 91 -22.00 -3.57 1.98
CA ALA A 91 -20.86 -2.74 1.66
C ALA A 91 -20.22 -2.15 2.93
N GLY A 92 -19.52 -2.97 3.72
CA GLY A 92 -18.93 -2.57 5.01
C GLY A 92 -17.93 -1.41 4.93
N GLN A 93 -17.29 -1.23 3.78
CA GLN A 93 -16.34 -0.17 3.44
C GLN A 93 -16.97 1.23 3.42
N THR A 94 -18.30 1.33 3.34
CA THR A 94 -19.02 2.61 3.45
C THR A 94 -19.06 3.14 4.89
N ALA A 95 -18.81 2.27 5.89
CA ALA A 95 -18.86 2.67 7.29
C ALA A 95 -17.73 3.66 7.64
N PRO A 96 -18.04 4.83 8.22
CA PRO A 96 -17.03 5.83 8.60
C PRO A 96 -16.14 5.36 9.76
N GLY A 97 -15.08 6.12 10.05
CA GLY A 97 -14.16 5.81 11.14
C GLY A 97 -13.40 4.52 10.90
N GLY A 98 -13.29 3.66 11.92
CA GLY A 98 -12.63 2.36 11.81
C GLY A 98 -13.48 1.25 11.17
N GLY A 99 -14.61 1.58 10.55
CA GLY A 99 -15.53 0.66 9.87
C GLY A 99 -16.56 -0.04 10.78
N ILE A 100 -17.18 -1.12 10.30
CA ILE A 100 -18.20 -1.88 11.04
C ILE A 100 -17.73 -3.27 11.54
N THR A 101 -18.13 -3.62 12.77
CA THR A 101 -17.99 -4.96 13.36
C THR A 101 -19.33 -5.46 13.90
N ILE A 102 -19.67 -6.70 13.57
CA ILE A 102 -20.82 -7.42 14.12
C ILE A 102 -20.30 -8.36 15.22
N TYR A 103 -20.72 -8.13 16.46
CA TYR A 103 -20.22 -8.85 17.64
C TYR A 103 -21.32 -9.49 18.47
N GLY A 104 -21.07 -10.68 19.01
CA GLY A 104 -21.86 -11.27 20.12
C GLY A 104 -22.69 -12.50 19.75
N ASN A 105 -22.88 -12.79 18.46
CA ASN A 105 -23.46 -14.05 17.98
C ASN A 105 -23.05 -14.29 16.51
N GLY A 106 -23.45 -15.43 15.93
CA GLY A 106 -23.17 -15.75 14.53
C GLY A 106 -24.14 -15.12 13.53
N VAL A 107 -23.80 -15.18 12.25
CA VAL A 107 -24.68 -14.81 11.13
C VAL A 107 -24.93 -16.00 10.21
N SER A 108 -26.05 -16.01 9.49
CA SER A 108 -26.42 -17.08 8.58
C SER A 108 -26.83 -16.52 7.22
N TYR A 109 -26.21 -17.05 6.18
CA TYR A 109 -26.57 -16.88 4.77
C TYR A 109 -27.24 -18.16 4.22
N SER A 110 -27.75 -19.02 5.11
CA SER A 110 -28.38 -20.27 4.71
C SER A 110 -29.65 -20.02 3.91
N ASN A 111 -29.84 -20.75 2.80
CA ASN A 111 -30.91 -20.57 1.82
C ASN A 111 -30.88 -19.22 1.09
N ALA A 112 -29.81 -18.43 1.21
CA ALA A 112 -29.63 -17.22 0.42
C ALA A 112 -28.94 -17.55 -0.92
N HIS A 113 -29.00 -16.62 -1.87
CA HIS A 113 -28.19 -16.66 -3.08
C HIS A 113 -27.94 -15.27 -3.63
N HIS A 114 -26.96 -15.12 -4.52
CA HIS A 114 -26.60 -13.82 -5.12
C HIS A 114 -26.25 -12.77 -4.07
N THR A 115 -25.37 -13.11 -3.13
CA THR A 115 -24.95 -12.18 -2.07
C THR A 115 -23.52 -11.71 -2.25
N ILE A 116 -23.29 -10.42 -2.03
CA ILE A 116 -21.96 -9.80 -2.01
C ILE A 116 -21.74 -9.23 -0.62
N THR A 117 -20.70 -9.65 0.09
CA THR A 117 -20.36 -9.10 1.40
C THR A 117 -18.89 -8.68 1.40
N ARG A 118 -18.63 -7.39 1.67
CA ARG A 118 -17.26 -6.87 1.69
C ARG A 118 -16.95 -6.02 2.92
N TYR A 119 -15.69 -6.05 3.39
CA TYR A 119 -15.15 -5.18 4.44
C TYR A 119 -15.94 -5.18 5.77
N VAL A 120 -16.52 -6.33 6.15
CA VAL A 120 -17.21 -6.52 7.43
C VAL A 120 -16.42 -7.47 8.33
N ARG A 121 -16.34 -7.11 9.62
CA ARG A 121 -15.81 -8.00 10.66
C ARG A 121 -16.95 -8.71 11.38
N TYR A 122 -16.90 -10.03 11.45
CA TYR A 122 -17.82 -10.88 12.20
C TYR A 122 -17.08 -11.52 13.38
N ARG A 123 -17.57 -11.24 14.58
CA ARG A 123 -16.93 -11.63 15.85
C ARG A 123 -17.96 -12.34 16.71
N MET A 124 -18.07 -13.66 16.59
CA MET A 124 -19.12 -14.38 17.31
C MET A 124 -18.92 -14.32 18.83
N GLY A 125 -17.71 -14.62 19.29
CA GLY A 125 -17.33 -14.55 20.69
C GLY A 125 -17.93 -15.65 21.56
N LYS A 126 -17.42 -15.79 22.78
CA LYS A 126 -17.81 -16.83 23.75
C LYS A 126 -19.29 -16.74 24.16
N GLY A 127 -19.84 -15.52 24.12
CA GLY A 127 -21.25 -15.22 24.41
C GLY A 127 -22.23 -15.66 23.33
N GLY A 128 -21.77 -15.98 22.12
CA GLY A 128 -22.61 -16.48 21.04
C GLY A 128 -23.14 -17.91 21.29
N ASP A 129 -24.08 -18.34 20.45
CA ASP A 129 -24.72 -19.65 20.57
C ASP A 129 -23.69 -20.80 20.48
N SER A 130 -23.68 -21.72 21.44
CA SER A 130 -22.79 -22.89 21.40
C SER A 130 -23.19 -23.86 20.27
N GLY A 131 -22.21 -24.48 19.60
CA GLY A 131 -22.46 -25.46 18.53
C GLY A 131 -23.05 -24.83 17.27
N LYS A 132 -22.69 -23.57 17.03
CA LYS A 132 -23.14 -22.75 15.92
C LYS A 132 -21.96 -21.99 15.32
N ASP A 133 -22.04 -21.74 14.02
CA ASP A 133 -20.93 -21.14 13.28
C ASP A 133 -20.93 -19.61 13.36
N GLY A 134 -19.74 -19.02 13.23
CA GLY A 134 -19.57 -17.58 13.08
C GLY A 134 -20.29 -17.06 11.84
N ILE A 135 -19.98 -17.65 10.68
CA ILE A 135 -20.77 -17.54 9.44
C ILE A 135 -21.23 -18.95 9.03
N ALA A 136 -22.53 -19.12 8.83
CA ALA A 136 -23.12 -20.36 8.32
C ALA A 136 -23.74 -20.17 6.94
N ILE A 137 -23.36 -21.01 5.97
CA ILE A 137 -23.99 -21.14 4.66
C ILE A 137 -24.44 -22.59 4.49
N ALA A 138 -25.75 -22.78 4.54
CA ALA A 138 -26.39 -24.06 4.25
C ALA A 138 -27.33 -23.87 3.07
N ASP A 139 -27.22 -24.69 2.03
CA ASP A 139 -28.11 -24.67 0.85
C ASP A 139 -28.17 -23.31 0.14
N GLY A 140 -27.01 -22.66 -0.08
CA GLY A 140 -26.90 -21.34 -0.72
C GLY A 140 -25.97 -21.33 -1.94
N HIS A 141 -26.16 -20.38 -2.87
CA HIS A 141 -25.35 -20.32 -4.09
C HIS A 141 -25.06 -18.90 -4.63
N ASP A 142 -24.03 -18.79 -5.48
CA ASP A 142 -23.61 -17.54 -6.13
C ASP A 142 -23.31 -16.42 -5.12
N MET A 143 -22.27 -16.61 -4.31
CA MET A 143 -21.92 -15.69 -3.23
C MET A 143 -20.45 -15.32 -3.25
N ILE A 144 -20.13 -14.07 -2.89
CA ILE A 144 -18.76 -13.64 -2.68
C ILE A 144 -18.59 -12.92 -1.34
N PHE A 145 -17.58 -13.35 -0.60
CA PHE A 145 -17.12 -12.76 0.63
C PHE A 145 -15.70 -12.26 0.39
N ASP A 146 -15.52 -10.95 0.37
CA ASP A 146 -14.25 -10.33 -0.01
C ASP A 146 -13.80 -9.33 1.05
N HIS A 147 -12.54 -9.37 1.49
CA HIS A 147 -12.06 -8.49 2.55
C HIS A 147 -12.86 -8.61 3.87
N VAL A 148 -13.40 -9.79 4.19
CA VAL A 148 -14.09 -10.02 5.46
C VAL A 148 -13.14 -10.59 6.51
N SER A 149 -13.40 -10.30 7.79
CA SER A 149 -12.65 -10.92 8.89
C SER A 149 -13.62 -11.61 9.84
N VAL A 150 -13.40 -12.90 10.08
CA VAL A 150 -14.31 -13.75 10.86
C VAL A 150 -13.51 -14.41 11.96
N SER A 151 -13.93 -14.20 13.21
CA SER A 151 -13.25 -14.78 14.36
C SER A 151 -14.19 -15.32 15.42
N TRP A 152 -13.62 -16.15 16.29
CA TRP A 152 -14.22 -16.61 17.54
C TRP A 152 -15.47 -17.46 17.33
N GLY A 153 -15.47 -18.27 16.27
CA GLY A 153 -16.51 -19.27 16.02
C GLY A 153 -16.63 -20.24 17.20
N ARG A 154 -17.87 -20.61 17.53
CA ARG A 154 -18.19 -21.56 18.61
C ARG A 154 -18.39 -22.99 18.12
N ASP A 155 -18.47 -23.15 16.82
CA ASP A 155 -18.32 -24.40 16.07
C ASP A 155 -17.33 -24.15 14.93
N GLU A 156 -17.77 -23.97 13.68
CA GLU A 156 -16.90 -23.40 12.64
C GLU A 156 -16.82 -21.87 12.72
N THR A 157 -15.66 -21.31 12.38
CA THR A 157 -15.54 -19.86 12.19
C THR A 157 -16.27 -19.45 10.91
N PHE A 158 -16.10 -20.21 9.81
CA PHE A 158 -16.84 -20.06 8.56
C PHE A 158 -17.23 -21.44 8.01
N SER A 159 -18.53 -21.71 7.84
CA SER A 159 -19.04 -23.01 7.40
C SER A 159 -19.84 -22.92 6.11
N ILE A 160 -19.58 -23.85 5.18
CA ILE A 160 -20.28 -24.06 3.91
C ILE A 160 -20.67 -25.54 3.82
N ASN A 161 -21.98 -25.82 3.77
CA ASN A 161 -22.51 -27.18 3.69
C ASN A 161 -23.88 -27.25 2.98
N GLY A 162 -24.38 -28.46 2.72
CA GLY A 162 -25.66 -28.68 2.02
C GLY A 162 -25.54 -28.54 0.49
N ASP A 163 -26.66 -28.26 -0.18
CA ASP A 163 -26.71 -28.07 -1.64
C ASP A 163 -26.21 -26.66 -2.00
N VAL A 164 -24.89 -26.46 -1.89
CA VAL A 164 -24.22 -25.20 -2.18
C VAL A 164 -23.49 -25.25 -3.52
N SER A 165 -23.34 -24.09 -4.15
CA SER A 165 -22.50 -23.90 -5.34
C SER A 165 -22.06 -22.46 -5.53
N ASN A 166 -20.95 -22.24 -6.24
CA ASN A 166 -20.51 -20.93 -6.67
C ASN A 166 -20.23 -19.92 -5.55
N ILE A 167 -19.31 -20.25 -4.65
CA ILE A 167 -18.97 -19.38 -3.52
C ILE A 167 -17.49 -19.00 -3.59
N THR A 168 -17.16 -17.72 -3.42
CA THR A 168 -15.78 -17.24 -3.25
C THR A 168 -15.60 -16.63 -1.86
N ILE A 169 -14.48 -16.97 -1.21
CA ILE A 169 -13.89 -16.26 -0.08
C ILE A 169 -12.54 -15.70 -0.57
N SER A 170 -12.42 -14.39 -0.69
CA SER A 170 -11.20 -13.71 -1.15
C SER A 170 -10.68 -12.70 -0.14
N ASP A 171 -9.35 -12.58 -0.05
CA ASP A 171 -8.67 -11.50 0.71
C ASP A 171 -9.15 -11.38 2.17
N SER A 172 -9.52 -12.51 2.79
CA SER A 172 -10.25 -12.56 4.05
C SER A 172 -9.45 -13.20 5.18
N ILE A 173 -9.80 -12.91 6.43
CA ILE A 173 -9.18 -13.50 7.64
C ILE A 173 -10.18 -14.45 8.30
N ILE A 174 -9.80 -15.71 8.50
CA ILE A 174 -10.56 -16.71 9.23
C ILE A 174 -9.74 -17.18 10.44
N ALA A 175 -10.10 -16.71 11.63
CA ALA A 175 -9.20 -16.75 12.77
C ALA A 175 -9.82 -17.25 14.07
N GLN A 176 -8.98 -17.84 14.92
CA GLN A 176 -9.27 -18.03 16.35
C GLN A 176 -10.64 -18.65 16.65
N GLY A 177 -11.01 -19.75 15.99
CA GLY A 177 -12.12 -20.58 16.46
C GLY A 177 -11.91 -20.92 17.94
N LEU A 178 -12.93 -20.79 18.77
CA LEU A 178 -12.77 -20.94 20.22
C LEU A 178 -12.70 -22.43 20.62
N GLU A 179 -11.80 -22.76 21.55
CA GLU A 179 -11.78 -24.08 22.17
C GLU A 179 -13.11 -24.39 22.92
N THR A 180 -13.54 -25.64 23.00
CA THR A 180 -12.79 -26.87 22.65
C THR A 180 -12.93 -27.33 21.19
N HIS A 181 -13.75 -26.64 20.39
CA HIS A 181 -14.03 -26.97 18.99
C HIS A 181 -13.46 -25.93 18.01
N SER A 182 -12.22 -25.49 18.24
CA SER A 182 -11.52 -24.47 17.45
C SER A 182 -11.35 -24.88 15.98
N CYS A 183 -12.25 -24.42 15.10
CA CYS A 183 -12.27 -24.77 13.69
C CYS A 183 -12.23 -23.53 12.79
N GLY A 184 -11.39 -23.57 11.75
CA GLY A 184 -11.39 -22.55 10.70
C GLY A 184 -12.66 -22.61 9.86
N GLY A 185 -12.91 -23.75 9.20
CA GLY A 185 -14.12 -23.92 8.42
C GLY A 185 -14.28 -25.27 7.71
N LEU A 186 -15.53 -25.68 7.54
CA LEU A 186 -15.94 -26.78 6.66
C LEU A 186 -16.36 -26.20 5.30
N MET A 187 -15.80 -26.74 4.22
CA MET A 187 -16.05 -26.31 2.85
C MET A 187 -16.52 -27.51 2.05
N GLN A 188 -17.83 -27.76 2.05
CA GLN A 188 -18.42 -28.92 1.40
C GLN A 188 -19.33 -28.46 0.26
N THR A 189 -19.02 -28.89 -0.96
CA THR A 189 -19.85 -28.64 -2.15
C THR A 189 -20.40 -29.92 -2.74
N ASP A 190 -21.66 -29.86 -3.21
CA ASP A 190 -22.31 -30.95 -3.94
C ASP A 190 -22.30 -30.67 -5.46
N LYS A 191 -22.36 -29.39 -5.86
CA LYS A 191 -22.35 -28.90 -7.25
C LYS A 191 -21.56 -27.59 -7.34
N GLY A 192 -21.10 -27.22 -8.53
CA GLY A 192 -20.24 -26.01 -8.69
C GLY A 192 -18.94 -26.15 -7.90
N GLY A 193 -18.43 -25.05 -7.32
CA GLY A 193 -17.24 -25.09 -6.46
C GLY A 193 -17.14 -23.93 -5.48
N VAL A 194 -16.17 -24.05 -4.56
CA VAL A 194 -15.78 -22.99 -3.60
C VAL A 194 -14.36 -22.53 -3.93
N SER A 195 -14.16 -21.22 -4.10
CA SER A 195 -12.83 -20.61 -4.23
C SER A 195 -12.44 -19.94 -2.91
N ILE A 196 -11.23 -20.23 -2.45
CA ILE A 196 -10.58 -19.59 -1.29
C ILE A 196 -9.26 -19.03 -1.79
N ILE A 197 -9.20 -17.72 -1.90
CA ILE A 197 -8.16 -17.00 -2.62
C ILE A 197 -7.55 -15.95 -1.69
N ARG A 198 -6.21 -15.89 -1.60
CA ARG A 198 -5.47 -14.82 -0.90
C ARG A 198 -5.91 -14.56 0.54
N SER A 199 -6.43 -15.57 1.20
CA SER A 199 -7.01 -15.48 2.53
C SER A 199 -6.04 -16.02 3.60
N LEU A 200 -6.22 -15.55 4.83
CA LEU A 200 -5.45 -15.95 6.00
C LEU A 200 -6.29 -16.86 6.90
N TYR A 201 -5.81 -18.07 7.13
CA TYR A 201 -6.26 -18.92 8.24
C TYR A 201 -5.24 -18.85 9.38
N ILE A 202 -5.68 -18.49 10.58
CA ILE A 202 -4.75 -18.28 11.71
C ILE A 202 -5.33 -18.72 13.06
N ASP A 203 -4.49 -19.34 13.89
CA ASP A 203 -4.79 -19.65 15.29
C ASP A 203 -6.06 -20.53 15.48
N ASN A 204 -6.30 -21.42 14.51
CA ASN A 204 -7.38 -22.41 14.54
C ASN A 204 -6.81 -23.81 14.76
N LYS A 205 -7.38 -24.61 15.66
CA LYS A 205 -6.84 -25.95 15.95
C LYS A 205 -6.93 -26.92 14.77
N THR A 206 -7.98 -26.82 13.96
CA THR A 206 -8.29 -27.78 12.89
C THR A 206 -9.13 -27.13 11.77
N ARG A 207 -9.33 -27.86 10.67
CA ARG A 207 -10.18 -27.49 9.53
C ARG A 207 -9.78 -26.13 8.92
N ASN A 208 -8.58 -26.03 8.35
CA ASN A 208 -8.00 -24.76 7.85
C ASN A 208 -7.80 -24.63 6.32
N PRO A 209 -8.77 -24.98 5.45
CA PRO A 209 -10.11 -25.54 5.70
C PRO A 209 -10.12 -27.08 5.83
N LYS A 210 -11.30 -27.63 6.14
CA LYS A 210 -11.66 -29.01 5.80
C LYS A 210 -12.54 -29.00 4.56
N VAL A 211 -12.11 -29.70 3.52
CA VAL A 211 -12.74 -29.62 2.20
C VAL A 211 -13.38 -30.94 1.76
N LYS A 212 -14.47 -30.83 1.01
CA LYS A 212 -15.13 -31.90 0.27
C LYS A 212 -15.74 -31.33 -1.02
N GLY A 213 -15.82 -32.14 -2.07
CA GLY A 213 -16.33 -31.69 -3.37
C GLY A 213 -15.31 -30.88 -4.16
N VAL A 214 -15.76 -29.92 -4.95
CA VAL A 214 -14.92 -29.09 -5.83
C VAL A 214 -14.46 -27.83 -5.10
N ASN A 215 -13.15 -27.63 -5.02
CA ASN A 215 -12.55 -26.54 -4.26
C ASN A 215 -11.34 -25.94 -4.98
N GLU A 216 -11.10 -24.66 -4.78
CA GLU A 216 -9.89 -23.95 -5.19
C GLU A 216 -9.28 -23.27 -3.96
N PHE A 217 -8.01 -23.57 -3.66
CA PHE A 217 -7.27 -23.03 -2.51
C PHE A 217 -5.95 -22.45 -3.02
N VAL A 218 -5.94 -21.14 -3.30
CA VAL A 218 -4.87 -20.48 -4.05
C VAL A 218 -4.35 -19.22 -3.34
N ASN A 219 -3.02 -19.07 -3.28
CA ASN A 219 -2.33 -17.89 -2.73
C ASN A 219 -2.66 -17.60 -1.26
N ASN A 220 -3.09 -18.59 -0.48
CA ASN A 220 -3.47 -18.40 0.93
C ASN A 220 -2.28 -18.52 1.88
N VAL A 221 -2.44 -17.93 3.07
CA VAL A 221 -1.53 -18.14 4.21
C VAL A 221 -2.27 -18.92 5.28
N VAL A 222 -1.64 -19.98 5.79
CA VAL A 222 -2.14 -20.74 6.94
C VAL A 222 -1.08 -20.70 8.04
N TYR A 223 -1.44 -20.16 9.21
CA TYR A 223 -0.52 -19.90 10.32
C TYR A 223 -0.99 -20.57 11.62
N ASN A 224 -0.05 -21.19 12.34
CA ASN A 224 -0.23 -21.64 13.72
C ASN A 224 -1.46 -22.53 13.98
N TRP A 225 -1.75 -23.48 13.08
CA TRP A 225 -2.81 -24.47 13.29
C TRP A 225 -2.48 -25.42 14.45
N GLY A 226 -3.47 -26.13 14.99
CA GLY A 226 -3.28 -27.14 16.05
C GLY A 226 -3.12 -28.57 15.54
N GLY A 227 -3.54 -29.56 16.34
CA GLY A 227 -3.38 -30.99 16.03
C GLY A 227 -4.24 -31.52 14.87
N GLY A 228 -5.13 -30.69 14.29
CA GLY A 228 -5.99 -31.10 13.18
C GLY A 228 -5.35 -31.00 11.80
N GLY A 229 -4.29 -30.20 11.67
CA GLY A 229 -3.64 -29.89 10.39
C GLY A 229 -4.02 -28.52 9.83
N GLY A 230 -3.18 -28.03 8.92
CA GLY A 230 -3.35 -26.78 8.19
C GLY A 230 -4.31 -26.88 7.01
N TYR A 231 -4.64 -28.08 6.54
CA TYR A 231 -5.60 -28.34 5.48
C TYR A 231 -6.05 -29.81 5.59
N ILE A 232 -7.37 -30.04 5.67
CA ILE A 232 -7.91 -31.40 5.75
C ILE A 232 -8.47 -31.77 4.38
N ALA A 233 -7.75 -32.64 3.67
CA ALA A 233 -8.06 -33.11 2.32
C ALA A 233 -9.10 -34.26 2.31
N GLY A 234 -10.13 -34.14 3.16
CA GLY A 234 -11.31 -35.00 3.17
C GLY A 234 -11.17 -36.41 3.77
N ASP A 235 -11.92 -36.68 4.85
CA ASP A 235 -12.16 -38.02 5.40
C ASP A 235 -13.56 -38.49 4.98
N SER A 236 -13.75 -38.73 3.67
CA SER A 236 -15.03 -39.14 3.10
C SER A 236 -14.89 -40.14 1.96
N ASP A 237 -15.93 -40.96 1.79
CA ASP A 237 -16.05 -41.93 0.68
C ASP A 237 -16.42 -41.26 -0.66
N GLY A 238 -16.83 -39.98 -0.64
CA GLY A 238 -17.20 -39.20 -1.83
C GLY A 238 -16.00 -38.56 -2.54
N GLN A 239 -16.12 -38.40 -3.86
CA GLN A 239 -15.07 -37.80 -4.70
C GLN A 239 -14.94 -36.30 -4.45
N SER A 240 -13.70 -35.82 -4.33
CA SER A 240 -13.37 -34.41 -4.17
C SER A 240 -12.29 -34.00 -5.16
N TYR A 241 -12.36 -32.76 -5.64
CA TYR A 241 -11.49 -32.23 -6.69
C TYR A 241 -10.95 -30.87 -6.27
N ALA A 242 -9.63 -30.70 -6.24
CA ALA A 242 -9.02 -29.47 -5.76
C ALA A 242 -7.86 -28.95 -6.60
N ASN A 243 -7.80 -27.63 -6.78
CA ASN A 243 -6.56 -26.92 -7.11
C ASN A 243 -5.99 -26.36 -5.80
N ILE A 244 -4.76 -26.74 -5.43
CA ILE A 244 -4.07 -26.29 -4.21
C ILE A 244 -2.72 -25.69 -4.63
N MET A 245 -2.67 -24.37 -4.77
CA MET A 245 -1.53 -23.72 -5.42
C MET A 245 -1.02 -22.49 -4.67
N ASN A 246 0.31 -22.31 -4.68
CA ASN A 246 0.95 -21.08 -4.22
C ASN A 246 0.62 -20.69 -2.76
N ASN A 247 0.25 -21.65 -1.91
CA ASN A 247 -0.09 -21.35 -0.53
C ASN A 247 1.15 -21.41 0.36
N VAL A 248 1.15 -20.64 1.44
CA VAL A 248 2.22 -20.62 2.44
C VAL A 248 1.69 -21.14 3.77
N PHE A 249 2.25 -22.25 4.23
CA PHE A 249 1.95 -22.87 5.52
C PHE A 249 3.08 -22.57 6.49
N ILE A 250 2.80 -21.92 7.61
CA ILE A 250 3.81 -21.49 8.59
C ILE A 250 3.44 -22.04 9.96
N SER A 251 4.35 -22.85 10.52
CA SER A 251 4.16 -23.43 11.84
C SER A 251 4.29 -22.34 12.91
N GLY A 252 3.39 -22.35 13.89
CA GLY A 252 3.48 -21.50 15.07
C GLY A 252 3.55 -22.31 16.37
N PRO A 253 3.48 -21.64 17.54
CA PRO A 253 3.59 -22.30 18.84
C PRO A 253 2.62 -23.48 19.06
N SER A 254 1.41 -23.40 18.51
CA SER A 254 0.35 -24.42 18.63
C SER A 254 0.45 -25.55 17.59
N THR A 255 1.30 -25.38 16.57
CA THR A 255 1.47 -26.35 15.50
C THR A 255 2.09 -27.65 15.97
N SER A 256 1.28 -28.71 15.84
CA SER A 256 1.54 -30.08 16.30
C SER A 256 1.16 -31.15 15.26
N ALA A 257 0.71 -30.74 14.07
CA ALA A 257 0.41 -31.63 12.96
C ALA A 257 1.00 -31.09 11.64
N ARG A 258 1.15 -31.96 10.64
CA ARG A 258 1.58 -31.57 9.29
C ARG A 258 0.57 -30.61 8.63
N PRO A 259 0.98 -29.84 7.60
CA PRO A 259 0.07 -28.97 6.86
C PRO A 259 -1.14 -29.73 6.32
N PHE A 260 -0.92 -30.82 5.57
CA PHE A 260 -2.00 -31.62 5.01
C PHE A 260 -2.26 -32.87 5.86
N THR A 261 -3.53 -33.13 6.18
CA THR A 261 -3.93 -34.31 6.94
C THR A 261 -5.19 -34.95 6.35
N ARG A 262 -5.34 -36.25 6.63
CA ARG A 262 -6.54 -37.06 6.31
C ARG A 262 -6.92 -37.05 4.83
N GLY A 263 -5.95 -36.97 3.93
CA GLY A 263 -6.19 -37.25 2.52
C GLY A 263 -6.47 -38.74 2.28
N ASN A 264 -7.07 -39.05 1.14
CA ASN A 264 -7.25 -40.41 0.64
C ASN A 264 -7.37 -40.41 -0.89
N ALA A 265 -7.47 -41.60 -1.49
CA ALA A 265 -7.51 -41.78 -2.94
C ALA A 265 -8.76 -41.19 -3.65
N ASN A 266 -9.81 -40.83 -2.91
CA ASN A 266 -10.99 -40.12 -3.45
C ASN A 266 -10.81 -38.60 -3.47
N PHE A 267 -9.67 -38.09 -3.01
CA PHE A 267 -9.34 -36.67 -3.06
C PHE A 267 -8.33 -36.41 -4.19
N HIS A 268 -8.83 -35.91 -5.31
CA HIS A 268 -8.07 -35.63 -6.51
C HIS A 268 -7.56 -34.19 -6.51
N ALA A 269 -6.25 -33.99 -6.40
CA ALA A 269 -5.68 -32.66 -6.27
C ALA A 269 -4.62 -32.36 -7.34
N TYR A 270 -4.77 -31.22 -8.00
CA TYR A 270 -3.64 -30.55 -8.65
C TYR A 270 -2.93 -29.68 -7.61
N VAL A 271 -1.65 -29.97 -7.36
CA VAL A 271 -0.85 -29.24 -6.37
C VAL A 271 0.41 -28.64 -7.00
N GLN A 272 0.71 -27.39 -6.66
CA GLN A 272 1.87 -26.69 -7.19
C GLN A 272 2.34 -25.58 -6.23
N ARG A 273 3.66 -25.43 -6.01
CA ARG A 273 4.25 -24.27 -5.33
C ARG A 273 3.68 -23.98 -3.93
N ASN A 274 3.35 -25.03 -3.17
CA ASN A 274 2.94 -24.84 -1.78
C ASN A 274 4.19 -24.85 -0.91
N TYR A 275 4.40 -23.79 -0.14
CA TYR A 275 5.57 -23.61 0.72
C TYR A 275 5.23 -23.98 2.17
N TYR A 276 6.14 -24.67 2.85
CA TYR A 276 5.98 -25.03 4.25
C TYR A 276 7.19 -24.60 5.08
N ASP A 277 6.93 -23.81 6.12
CA ASP A 277 7.89 -23.44 7.15
C ASP A 277 7.61 -24.18 8.47
N PRO A 278 8.44 -25.17 8.84
CA PRO A 278 8.25 -25.96 10.06
C PRO A 278 8.93 -25.40 11.32
N ASN A 279 9.94 -24.52 11.17
CA ASN A 279 11.02 -24.44 12.16
C ASN A 279 10.80 -23.38 13.27
N LYS A 280 9.84 -22.46 13.07
CA LYS A 280 9.44 -21.44 14.06
C LYS A 280 10.58 -20.50 14.48
N ASN A 281 11.60 -20.32 13.63
CA ASN A 281 12.82 -19.57 13.97
C ASN A 281 12.67 -18.04 13.82
N GLY A 282 11.55 -17.56 13.29
CA GLY A 282 11.30 -16.15 12.99
C GLY A 282 11.84 -15.66 11.66
N VAL A 283 12.22 -16.57 10.76
CA VAL A 283 12.66 -16.35 9.39
C VAL A 283 11.79 -17.22 8.48
N LEU A 284 11.46 -16.75 7.28
CA LEU A 284 10.69 -17.55 6.32
C LEU A 284 11.68 -18.30 5.42
N ASP A 285 12.18 -19.43 5.91
CA ASP A 285 13.25 -20.23 5.28
C ASP A 285 12.93 -21.73 5.20
N GLY A 286 11.65 -22.07 5.28
CA GLY A 286 11.11 -23.37 4.90
C GLY A 286 11.37 -23.80 3.43
N PHE A 287 10.54 -24.71 2.95
CA PHE A 287 10.73 -25.34 1.64
C PHE A 287 9.42 -25.58 0.89
N GLU A 288 9.52 -25.68 -0.43
CA GLU A 288 8.39 -26.10 -1.26
C GLU A 288 8.08 -27.58 -1.05
N LEU A 289 6.80 -27.91 -0.82
CA LEU A 289 6.31 -29.27 -0.70
C LEU A 289 6.31 -29.95 -2.08
N GLY A 290 7.14 -30.97 -2.26
CA GLY A 290 7.09 -31.83 -3.44
C GLY A 290 5.83 -32.72 -3.49
N GLN A 291 5.43 -33.13 -4.69
CA GLN A 291 4.29 -34.04 -4.91
C GLN A 291 4.59 -35.44 -4.36
N SER A 292 4.23 -35.68 -3.11
CA SER A 292 4.37 -36.96 -2.43
C SER A 292 3.19 -37.20 -1.49
N THR A 293 2.75 -38.45 -1.38
CA THR A 293 1.70 -38.86 -0.45
C THR A 293 2.06 -38.58 1.00
N ASP A 294 3.35 -38.51 1.35
CA ASP A 294 3.80 -38.14 2.69
C ASP A 294 3.56 -36.66 3.01
N ASN A 295 3.64 -35.80 1.98
CA ASN A 295 3.46 -34.35 2.09
C ASN A 295 1.98 -33.97 2.05
N TYR A 296 1.17 -34.71 1.29
CA TYR A 296 -0.24 -34.44 1.05
C TYR A 296 -1.19 -35.52 1.60
N SER A 297 -0.74 -36.32 2.56
CA SER A 297 -1.55 -37.30 3.28
C SER A 297 -2.33 -38.29 2.38
N GLY A 298 -1.76 -38.76 1.27
CA GLY A 298 -2.36 -39.83 0.45
C GLY A 298 -3.43 -39.40 -0.58
N VAL A 299 -3.46 -38.13 -0.97
CA VAL A 299 -4.28 -37.62 -2.10
C VAL A 299 -3.85 -38.24 -3.45
N ASP A 300 -4.77 -38.27 -4.41
CA ASP A 300 -4.50 -38.66 -5.79
C ASP A 300 -4.07 -37.44 -6.65
N PHE A 301 -2.82 -37.44 -7.11
CA PHE A 301 -2.24 -36.30 -7.82
C PHE A 301 -2.68 -36.22 -9.28
N GLN A 302 -3.14 -35.05 -9.69
CA GLN A 302 -3.57 -34.78 -11.05
C GLN A 302 -2.46 -34.09 -11.85
N SER A 303 -2.26 -34.52 -13.09
CA SER A 303 -1.20 -33.98 -13.98
C SER A 303 -1.57 -32.65 -14.65
N LYS A 304 -2.85 -32.28 -14.62
CA LYS A 304 -3.38 -31.04 -15.19
C LYS A 304 -4.15 -30.27 -14.14
N ARG A 305 -3.99 -28.95 -14.16
CA ARG A 305 -4.82 -28.00 -13.42
C ARG A 305 -6.27 -28.10 -13.91
N TYR A 306 -7.23 -28.01 -13.00
CA TYR A 306 -8.64 -27.87 -13.36
C TYR A 306 -8.95 -26.44 -13.84
N ASP A 307 -9.74 -26.31 -14.91
CA ASP A 307 -10.09 -25.02 -15.52
C ASP A 307 -11.10 -24.25 -14.63
N TYR A 308 -10.58 -23.37 -13.76
CA TYR A 308 -11.34 -22.49 -12.86
C TYR A 308 -11.08 -21.00 -13.19
N PRO A 309 -11.98 -20.07 -12.79
CA PRO A 309 -11.81 -18.63 -13.03
C PRO A 309 -10.47 -18.10 -12.48
N THR A 310 -9.71 -17.37 -13.30
CA THR A 310 -8.33 -16.91 -13.02
C THR A 310 -8.22 -15.72 -12.06
N VAL A 311 -7.03 -15.61 -11.43
CA VAL A 311 -6.66 -14.66 -10.36
C VAL A 311 -5.82 -13.47 -10.87
N LYS A 312 -6.14 -12.22 -10.47
CA LYS A 312 -5.42 -10.96 -10.74
C LYS A 312 -5.43 -10.00 -9.51
N ALA A 313 -4.23 -9.66 -9.01
CA ALA A 313 -3.82 -8.55 -8.13
C ALA A 313 -4.61 -8.23 -6.83
N LEU A 314 -3.96 -7.50 -5.90
CA LEU A 314 -4.32 -7.35 -4.47
C LEU A 314 -4.51 -5.89 -4.06
N LEU A 315 -5.56 -5.64 -3.27
CA LEU A 315 -5.74 -4.48 -2.39
C LEU A 315 -5.81 -4.98 -0.94
N ALA A 316 -5.58 -4.13 0.06
CA ALA A 316 -5.62 -4.51 1.48
C ALA A 316 -6.47 -3.53 2.33
N PRO A 317 -7.38 -3.99 3.20
CA PRO A 317 -8.29 -3.12 3.95
C PRO A 317 -7.67 -2.55 5.24
N ALA A 318 -8.33 -1.54 5.83
CA ALA A 318 -8.12 -1.15 7.22
C ALA A 318 -8.42 -2.29 8.21
N ARG A 319 -7.63 -2.39 9.28
CA ARG A 319 -7.62 -3.49 10.26
C ARG A 319 -8.07 -3.01 11.64
N ASP A 320 -8.77 -3.87 12.39
CA ASP A 320 -8.99 -3.65 13.84
C ASP A 320 -7.80 -4.14 14.66
N ASN A 321 -7.86 -3.97 15.99
CA ASN A 321 -6.80 -4.45 16.88
C ASN A 321 -6.64 -5.98 16.83
N VAL A 322 -7.71 -6.75 16.59
CA VAL A 322 -7.64 -8.21 16.48
C VAL A 322 -6.89 -8.59 15.21
N ASP A 323 -7.29 -8.04 14.07
CA ASP A 323 -6.64 -8.25 12.77
C ASP A 323 -5.18 -7.79 12.81
N THR A 324 -4.89 -6.64 13.43
CA THR A 324 -3.53 -6.12 13.59
C THR A 324 -2.65 -7.06 14.41
N LEU A 325 -3.17 -7.60 15.52
CA LEU A 325 -2.47 -8.58 16.35
C LEU A 325 -2.23 -9.89 15.58
N LEU A 326 -3.25 -10.40 14.87
CA LEU A 326 -3.14 -11.61 14.05
C LEU A 326 -2.08 -11.45 12.96
N ILE A 327 -2.06 -10.33 12.25
CA ILE A 327 -1.03 -10.05 11.25
C ILE A 327 0.35 -9.91 11.90
N GLY A 328 0.44 -9.30 13.08
CA GLY A 328 1.67 -9.27 13.87
C GLY A 328 2.20 -10.68 14.20
N GLN A 329 1.30 -11.62 14.49
CA GLN A 329 1.68 -13.01 14.72
C GLN A 329 2.21 -13.70 13.47
N VAL A 330 1.57 -13.51 12.31
CA VAL A 330 2.10 -14.05 11.04
C VAL A 330 3.51 -13.51 10.78
N LYS A 331 3.71 -12.20 10.97
CA LYS A 331 5.01 -11.54 10.82
C LYS A 331 6.07 -12.02 11.82
N SER A 332 5.65 -12.63 12.92
CA SER A 332 6.59 -13.24 13.87
C SER A 332 7.22 -14.53 13.35
N LEU A 333 6.70 -15.09 12.24
CA LEU A 333 7.21 -16.26 11.54
C LEU A 333 7.48 -17.43 12.50
N GLY A 334 6.44 -17.75 13.27
CA GLY A 334 6.39 -18.89 14.18
C GLY A 334 6.72 -18.60 15.64
N LYS A 335 7.11 -17.37 15.98
CA LYS A 335 7.47 -16.98 17.36
C LYS A 335 6.29 -16.65 18.28
N SER A 336 5.11 -16.37 17.73
CA SER A 336 3.93 -15.98 18.51
C SER A 336 2.63 -16.56 17.91
N GLY A 337 1.55 -16.63 18.69
CA GLY A 337 0.32 -17.30 18.27
C GLY A 337 -0.22 -18.23 19.35
N ALA A 338 -1.54 -18.30 19.51
CA ALA A 338 -2.17 -19.17 20.50
C ALA A 338 -3.59 -19.57 20.12
N LEU A 339 -3.92 -20.84 20.35
CA LEU A 339 -5.32 -21.26 20.43
C LEU A 339 -5.96 -20.67 21.68
N ILE A 340 -7.16 -20.11 21.55
CA ILE A 340 -7.87 -19.45 22.65
C ILE A 340 -9.21 -20.12 22.92
N SER A 341 -9.68 -20.04 24.17
CA SER A 341 -11.01 -20.48 24.61
C SER A 341 -11.93 -19.31 24.96
N ASP A 342 -11.39 -18.09 25.00
CA ASP A 342 -12.04 -16.89 25.48
C ASP A 342 -11.36 -15.64 24.92
N GLU A 343 -12.10 -14.87 24.11
CA GLU A 343 -11.66 -13.62 23.49
C GLU A 343 -11.48 -12.45 24.47
N THR A 344 -11.90 -12.62 25.73
CA THR A 344 -11.73 -11.58 26.77
C THR A 344 -10.33 -11.58 27.38
N VAL A 345 -9.51 -12.60 27.12
CA VAL A 345 -8.15 -12.70 27.63
C VAL A 345 -7.22 -11.82 26.78
N SER A 346 -6.38 -11.03 27.45
CA SER A 346 -5.34 -10.21 26.80
C SER A 346 -4.45 -11.07 25.88
N PRO A 347 -4.11 -10.61 24.65
CA PRO A 347 -4.23 -9.24 24.13
C PRO A 347 -5.53 -8.91 23.35
N TRP A 348 -6.52 -9.81 23.30
CA TRP A 348 -7.60 -9.76 22.29
C TRP A 348 -8.75 -8.79 22.62
N SER A 349 -9.02 -8.53 23.90
CA SER A 349 -9.98 -7.53 24.42
C SER A 349 -11.35 -7.50 23.70
N SER A 350 -12.24 -8.48 23.95
CA SER A 350 -13.70 -8.46 23.67
C SER A 350 -14.18 -7.53 22.52
N GLY A 351 -13.77 -7.83 21.29
CA GLY A 351 -14.20 -7.13 20.07
C GLY A 351 -13.32 -5.96 19.60
N GLY A 352 -12.32 -5.56 20.38
CA GLY A 352 -11.42 -4.43 20.10
C GLY A 352 -12.13 -3.06 20.09
N PRO A 353 -11.51 -1.96 20.57
CA PRO A 353 -12.02 -0.64 20.28
C PRO A 353 -11.85 -0.37 18.77
N ILE A 354 -12.93 0.01 18.12
CA ILE A 354 -12.91 0.57 16.76
C ILE A 354 -13.33 2.01 16.94
N SER A 355 -12.59 2.95 16.36
CA SER A 355 -12.99 4.36 16.37
C SER A 355 -14.38 4.46 15.74
N GLY A 356 -15.35 4.90 16.54
CA GLY A 356 -16.65 5.29 16.01
C GLY A 356 -16.47 6.42 15.01
N GLY A 357 -17.38 6.51 14.04
CA GLY A 357 -17.42 7.59 13.06
C GLY A 357 -18.85 8.07 12.88
N THR A 358 -19.02 9.38 12.74
CA THR A 358 -20.29 9.97 12.32
C THR A 358 -20.35 10.00 10.79
N ALA A 359 -21.56 9.84 10.26
CA ALA A 359 -21.81 9.95 8.83
C ALA A 359 -21.24 11.25 8.27
N PRO A 360 -20.56 11.21 7.11
CA PRO A 360 -20.42 12.37 6.26
C PRO A 360 -21.79 13.00 5.96
N LYS A 361 -21.79 14.26 5.55
CA LYS A 361 -23.02 14.91 5.10
C LYS A 361 -23.53 14.19 3.84
N ASP A 362 -24.81 13.85 3.83
CA ASP A 362 -25.56 13.23 2.74
C ASP A 362 -26.87 14.04 2.63
N THR A 363 -26.92 14.93 1.65
CA THR A 363 -27.92 15.98 1.56
C THR A 363 -29.25 15.48 1.01
N ASP A 364 -29.24 14.45 0.16
CA ASP A 364 -30.45 13.89 -0.45
C ASP A 364 -30.90 12.55 0.18
N GLY A 365 -30.09 11.99 1.07
CA GLY A 365 -30.37 10.80 1.86
C GLY A 365 -30.31 9.51 1.05
N ASP A 366 -29.62 9.50 -0.08
CA ASP A 366 -29.53 8.34 -0.96
C ASP A 366 -28.46 7.32 -0.53
N GLY A 367 -27.69 7.65 0.50
CA GLY A 367 -26.68 6.80 1.11
C GLY A 367 -25.25 7.08 0.64
N MET A 368 -25.04 8.09 -0.21
CA MET A 368 -23.72 8.56 -0.61
C MET A 368 -23.33 9.88 0.10
N PRO A 369 -22.06 10.06 0.49
CA PRO A 369 -21.57 11.35 1.00
C PRO A 369 -21.54 12.45 -0.07
N ASP A 370 -21.97 13.68 0.27
CA ASP A 370 -21.91 14.87 -0.59
C ASP A 370 -20.53 15.04 -1.25
N ASP A 371 -19.46 14.92 -0.44
CA ASP A 371 -18.09 15.12 -0.92
C ASP A 371 -17.66 14.02 -1.91
N TRP A 372 -18.18 12.81 -1.72
CA TRP A 372 -17.95 11.68 -2.63
C TRP A 372 -18.73 11.85 -3.93
N GLU A 373 -19.98 12.28 -3.83
CA GLU A 373 -20.84 12.59 -4.97
C GLU A 373 -20.19 13.65 -5.86
N ILE A 374 -19.72 14.76 -5.27
CA ILE A 374 -19.00 15.81 -6.00
C ILE A 374 -17.75 15.25 -6.68
N ALA A 375 -16.96 14.44 -5.97
CA ALA A 375 -15.74 13.84 -6.50
C ALA A 375 -16.00 12.87 -7.67
N ASN A 376 -17.21 12.31 -7.77
CA ASN A 376 -17.58 11.33 -8.80
C ASN A 376 -18.62 11.87 -9.81
N GLY A 377 -18.82 13.20 -9.87
CA GLY A 377 -19.70 13.82 -10.86
C GLY A 377 -21.20 13.59 -10.63
N LEU A 378 -21.59 13.32 -9.39
CA LEU A 378 -22.98 13.26 -8.92
C LEU A 378 -23.43 14.60 -8.33
N ASP A 379 -24.75 14.79 -8.24
CA ASP A 379 -25.33 16.00 -7.63
C ASP A 379 -25.84 15.66 -6.23
N PRO A 380 -25.21 16.19 -5.15
CA PRO A 380 -25.59 15.90 -3.77
C PRO A 380 -27.03 16.24 -3.37
N LYS A 381 -27.82 16.81 -4.27
CA LYS A 381 -29.21 17.20 -4.03
C LYS A 381 -30.21 16.32 -4.78
N VAL A 382 -29.74 15.33 -5.54
CA VAL A 382 -30.56 14.53 -6.44
C VAL A 382 -30.21 13.07 -6.27
N ASN A 383 -31.17 12.29 -5.76
CA ASN A 383 -31.00 10.85 -5.54
C ASN A 383 -30.65 10.14 -6.86
N ASP A 384 -29.36 9.95 -7.08
CA ASP A 384 -28.78 9.40 -8.28
C ASP A 384 -27.82 8.23 -7.99
N ALA A 385 -27.74 7.77 -6.72
CA ALA A 385 -27.09 6.55 -6.26
C ALA A 385 -27.26 5.33 -7.17
N MET A 386 -28.45 5.12 -7.72
CA MET A 386 -28.74 3.94 -8.54
C MET A 386 -28.40 4.11 -10.04
N GLN A 387 -27.97 5.30 -10.47
CA GLN A 387 -27.58 5.54 -11.86
C GLN A 387 -26.23 4.89 -12.15
N ASP A 388 -26.07 4.36 -13.36
CA ASP A 388 -24.79 3.90 -13.91
C ASP A 388 -24.30 5.01 -14.85
N LYS A 389 -23.62 6.04 -14.31
CA LYS A 389 -23.23 7.22 -15.10
C LYS A 389 -22.08 6.95 -16.05
N ASN A 390 -21.18 6.04 -15.72
CA ASN A 390 -20.01 5.69 -16.52
C ASN A 390 -20.27 4.52 -17.51
N GLY A 391 -21.44 3.87 -17.42
CA GLY A 391 -21.87 2.81 -18.33
C GLY A 391 -21.12 1.49 -18.13
N ASP A 392 -20.52 1.29 -16.95
CA ASP A 392 -19.72 0.11 -16.64
C ASP A 392 -20.57 -1.09 -16.15
N GLY A 393 -21.88 -0.89 -16.01
CA GLY A 393 -22.84 -1.89 -15.57
C GLY A 393 -23.07 -1.92 -14.06
N TYR A 394 -22.43 -1.05 -13.29
CA TYR A 394 -22.62 -0.90 -11.84
C TYR A 394 -23.40 0.38 -11.53
N ALA A 395 -24.35 0.30 -10.60
CA ALA A 395 -24.95 1.50 -10.01
C ALA A 395 -23.87 2.29 -9.26
N THR A 396 -23.90 3.61 -9.29
CA THR A 396 -22.85 4.46 -8.70
C THR A 396 -22.70 4.24 -7.19
N ILE A 397 -23.76 3.85 -6.47
CA ILE A 397 -23.66 3.43 -5.06
C ILE A 397 -23.10 2.02 -4.87
N SER A 398 -23.27 1.15 -5.86
CA SER A 398 -22.50 -0.11 -5.92
C SER A 398 -21.03 0.22 -6.17
N ALA A 399 -20.74 1.26 -6.98
CA ALA A 399 -19.41 1.84 -7.16
C ALA A 399 -18.86 2.49 -5.88
N ALA A 400 -19.69 3.16 -5.06
CA ALA A 400 -19.35 3.69 -3.74
C ALA A 400 -19.04 2.57 -2.71
N GLY A 401 -19.67 1.40 -2.90
CA GLY A 401 -19.31 0.12 -2.29
C GLY A 401 -18.27 -0.70 -3.09
N ILE A 402 -17.62 -0.12 -4.10
CA ILE A 402 -16.57 -0.76 -4.91
C ILE A 402 -15.30 0.11 -4.92
N VAL A 403 -15.38 1.34 -4.45
CA VAL A 403 -14.22 1.99 -3.86
C VAL A 403 -13.89 1.13 -2.63
N SER A 404 -12.80 0.36 -2.75
CA SER A 404 -11.66 0.56 -1.85
C SER A 404 -11.97 1.75 -0.94
N GLN A 405 -12.10 1.59 0.41
CA GLN A 405 -11.73 2.73 1.29
C GLN A 405 -10.55 3.34 0.56
N ALA A 406 -10.65 4.53 -0.07
CA ALA A 406 -9.66 4.87 -1.09
C ALA A 406 -8.33 4.73 -0.37
N ILE A 407 -7.64 3.61 -0.61
CA ILE A 407 -6.33 3.34 -0.08
C ILE A 407 -5.66 4.38 -0.91
N ALA A 408 -5.42 5.54 -0.30
CA ALA A 408 -4.98 6.71 -1.01
C ALA A 408 -3.89 6.20 -1.93
N ILE A 409 -4.19 6.17 -3.24
CA ILE A 409 -3.37 5.43 -4.19
C ILE A 409 -2.03 6.10 -4.05
N PRO A 410 -0.99 5.38 -3.58
CA PRO A 410 0.26 6.04 -3.22
C PRO A 410 0.74 6.89 -4.40
N ALA A 411 1.55 7.91 -4.11
CA ALA A 411 2.06 8.81 -5.13
C ALA A 411 2.63 8.05 -6.34
N PHE A 412 3.25 6.91 -6.06
CA PHE A 412 3.65 5.89 -7.02
C PHE A 412 3.77 4.55 -6.27
N PRO A 413 3.78 3.39 -6.97
CA PRO A 413 3.99 2.11 -6.32
C PRO A 413 5.25 2.09 -5.44
N GLY A 414 5.08 1.84 -4.14
CA GLY A 414 6.18 1.85 -3.17
C GLY A 414 6.48 3.21 -2.52
N ALA A 415 5.67 4.25 -2.74
CA ALA A 415 5.79 5.50 -1.99
C ALA A 415 5.54 5.26 -0.47
N GLU A 416 6.35 5.91 0.36
CA GLU A 416 6.41 5.69 1.81
C GLU A 416 6.50 7.01 2.60
N GLY A 417 6.29 6.93 3.91
CA GLY A 417 6.39 8.08 4.81
C GLY A 417 5.18 9.02 4.77
N PHE A 418 5.31 10.14 5.47
CA PHE A 418 4.25 11.14 5.64
C PHE A 418 3.63 11.66 4.33
N GLY A 419 4.42 11.82 3.27
CA GLY A 419 3.97 12.29 1.95
C GLY A 419 3.57 11.20 0.96
N ALA A 420 3.46 9.93 1.39
CA ALA A 420 3.20 8.80 0.50
C ALA A 420 1.91 8.92 -0.33
N ASN A 421 0.96 9.74 0.11
CA ASN A 421 -0.37 9.88 -0.49
C ASN A 421 -0.51 11.14 -1.37
N ALA A 422 0.59 11.83 -1.69
CA ALA A 422 0.55 12.94 -2.64
C ALA A 422 -0.04 12.48 -3.98
N THR A 423 -1.07 13.15 -4.48
CA THR A 423 -1.76 12.74 -5.71
C THR A 423 -1.08 13.22 -6.98
N GLY A 424 -0.22 14.24 -6.89
CA GLY A 424 0.44 14.82 -8.05
C GLY A 424 -0.56 15.44 -9.01
N GLY A 425 -0.25 15.33 -10.31
CA GLY A 425 -1.12 15.79 -11.40
C GLY A 425 -2.15 14.76 -11.88
N ARG A 426 -2.38 13.66 -11.14
CA ARG A 426 -3.34 12.60 -11.51
C ARG A 426 -4.74 13.17 -11.73
N GLY A 427 -5.39 12.80 -12.84
CA GLY A 427 -6.68 13.34 -13.26
C GLY A 427 -6.62 14.75 -13.86
N GLY A 428 -5.42 15.31 -14.03
CA GLY A 428 -5.16 16.60 -14.66
C GLY A 428 -4.85 16.48 -16.15
N SER A 429 -3.75 17.12 -16.56
CA SER A 429 -3.29 17.12 -17.97
C SER A 429 -1.79 16.81 -18.04
N VAL A 430 -1.33 16.22 -19.15
CA VAL A 430 0.10 16.08 -19.41
C VAL A 430 0.66 17.39 -19.97
N TYR A 431 1.85 17.78 -19.50
CA TYR A 431 2.64 18.85 -20.08
C TYR A 431 4.02 18.32 -20.47
N VAL A 432 4.31 18.34 -21.77
CA VAL A 432 5.60 17.91 -22.31
C VAL A 432 6.57 19.09 -22.39
N VAL A 433 7.65 19.05 -21.61
CA VAL A 433 8.77 20.00 -21.73
C VAL A 433 9.57 19.65 -22.98
N THR A 434 9.63 20.58 -23.93
CA THR A 434 10.20 20.38 -25.27
C THR A 434 11.45 21.22 -25.52
N ASN A 435 11.83 22.10 -24.61
CA ASN A 435 13.03 22.91 -24.74
C ASN A 435 13.69 23.23 -23.38
N LEU A 436 14.98 23.63 -23.44
CA LEU A 436 15.80 23.94 -22.29
C LEU A 436 15.79 25.44 -21.92
N ASN A 437 14.87 26.23 -22.49
CA ASN A 437 14.78 27.65 -22.18
C ASN A 437 14.29 27.85 -20.74
N ASP A 438 14.61 29.00 -20.14
CA ASP A 438 14.09 29.34 -18.80
C ASP A 438 12.56 29.51 -18.83
N SER A 439 12.03 30.20 -19.84
CA SER A 439 10.61 30.59 -19.90
C SER A 439 10.04 30.47 -21.32
N GLY A 440 8.71 30.61 -21.41
CA GLY A 440 7.95 30.46 -22.65
C GLY A 440 7.36 29.06 -22.83
N SER A 441 6.51 28.90 -23.84
CA SER A 441 5.87 27.62 -24.14
C SER A 441 6.90 26.50 -24.35
N GLY A 442 6.61 25.33 -23.80
CA GLY A 442 7.47 24.15 -23.82
C GLY A 442 8.60 24.17 -22.80
N SER A 443 8.72 25.21 -21.96
CA SER A 443 9.76 25.30 -20.93
C SER A 443 9.32 24.64 -19.61
N PHE A 444 10.29 24.22 -18.79
CA PHE A 444 10.01 23.67 -17.46
C PHE A 444 9.27 24.67 -16.56
N ARG A 445 9.63 25.97 -16.62
CA ARG A 445 8.96 27.00 -15.84
C ARG A 445 7.48 27.14 -16.23
N ASP A 446 7.18 27.10 -17.53
CA ASP A 446 5.79 27.14 -17.98
C ASP A 446 5.03 25.88 -17.49
N ALA A 447 5.66 24.71 -17.62
CA ALA A 447 5.10 23.42 -17.20
C ALA A 447 4.62 23.43 -15.73
N VAL A 448 5.47 23.87 -14.81
CA VAL A 448 5.22 23.80 -13.35
C VAL A 448 4.47 25.00 -12.77
N SER A 449 4.25 26.05 -13.56
CA SER A 449 3.60 27.29 -13.10
C SER A 449 2.09 27.16 -12.88
N GLN A 450 1.47 26.11 -13.40
CA GLN A 450 0.03 25.85 -13.32
C GLN A 450 -0.24 24.53 -12.60
N PRO A 451 -1.40 24.41 -11.93
CA PRO A 451 -1.74 23.22 -11.19
C PRO A 451 -2.28 22.10 -12.11
N ASN A 452 -2.49 20.92 -11.53
CA ASN A 452 -3.13 19.75 -12.17
C ASN A 452 -2.37 19.28 -13.42
N ARG A 453 -1.06 19.12 -13.29
CA ARG A 453 -0.18 18.76 -14.41
C ARG A 453 0.75 17.60 -14.09
N ILE A 454 0.85 16.66 -15.04
CA ILE A 454 1.92 15.68 -15.08
C ILE A 454 2.96 16.18 -16.07
N VAL A 455 4.10 16.63 -15.55
CA VAL A 455 5.22 17.19 -16.31
C VAL A 455 6.18 16.09 -16.71
N VAL A 456 6.29 15.86 -18.02
CA VAL A 456 7.23 14.92 -18.65
C VAL A 456 8.20 15.69 -19.56
N PHE A 457 9.29 15.05 -19.97
CA PHE A 457 10.39 15.70 -20.68
C PHE A 457 10.69 15.01 -22.01
N ALA A 458 10.47 15.74 -23.11
CA ALA A 458 10.96 15.39 -24.45
C ALA A 458 12.35 15.99 -24.73
N VAL A 459 13.07 16.44 -23.69
CA VAL A 459 14.45 16.95 -23.78
C VAL A 459 15.25 16.58 -22.53
N GLY A 460 16.51 16.18 -22.73
CA GLY A 460 17.51 16.07 -21.66
C GLY A 460 18.47 17.26 -21.72
N GLY A 461 19.05 17.65 -20.59
CA GLY A 461 20.07 18.69 -20.55
C GLY A 461 20.03 19.60 -19.33
N LEU A 462 20.63 20.77 -19.48
CA LEU A 462 20.75 21.79 -18.44
C LEU A 462 19.82 22.97 -18.74
N ILE A 463 18.78 23.13 -17.93
CA ILE A 463 17.91 24.31 -17.94
C ILE A 463 18.56 25.37 -17.04
N LYS A 464 18.92 26.51 -17.63
CA LYS A 464 19.47 27.64 -16.88
C LYS A 464 18.36 28.60 -16.51
N ILE A 465 18.16 28.81 -15.22
CA ILE A 465 17.17 29.74 -14.68
C ILE A 465 17.85 30.99 -14.12
N THR A 466 17.28 32.16 -14.38
CA THR A 466 17.77 33.42 -13.77
C THR A 466 17.05 33.74 -12.47
N ASP A 467 15.76 33.45 -12.43
CA ASP A 467 14.88 33.70 -11.28
C ASP A 467 14.40 32.41 -10.66
N ARG A 468 13.96 32.48 -9.40
CA ARG A 468 13.40 31.31 -8.71
C ARG A 468 12.22 30.73 -9.49
N VAL A 469 12.16 29.40 -9.59
CA VAL A 469 11.00 28.70 -10.14
C VAL A 469 10.02 28.43 -9.01
N VAL A 470 8.74 28.73 -9.22
CA VAL A 470 7.67 28.45 -8.26
C VAL A 470 6.86 27.28 -8.80
N ILE A 471 6.70 26.24 -8.00
CA ILE A 471 5.94 25.04 -8.35
C ILE A 471 4.51 25.22 -7.84
N SER A 472 3.53 24.98 -8.71
CA SER A 472 2.11 25.00 -8.35
C SER A 472 1.69 23.74 -7.55
N HIS A 473 0.44 23.69 -7.12
CA HIS A 473 -0.15 22.51 -6.46
C HIS A 473 -0.64 21.47 -7.47
N HIS A 474 -0.80 20.21 -7.06
CA HIS A 474 -1.22 19.10 -7.93
C HIS A 474 -0.31 18.93 -9.15
N VAL A 475 1.01 18.90 -8.93
CA VAL A 475 2.00 18.75 -10.00
C VAL A 475 2.83 17.49 -9.78
N THR A 476 2.89 16.63 -10.79
CA THR A 476 3.88 15.56 -10.90
C THR A 476 5.03 16.03 -11.78
N ILE A 477 6.27 15.97 -11.30
CA ILE A 477 7.48 16.25 -12.08
C ILE A 477 8.23 14.94 -12.26
N ALA A 478 8.14 14.37 -13.46
CA ALA A 478 8.70 13.05 -13.79
C ALA A 478 10.03 13.18 -14.54
N GLY A 479 11.10 13.57 -13.83
CA GLY A 479 12.42 13.76 -14.40
C GLY A 479 13.01 12.51 -15.08
N GLN A 480 12.53 11.31 -14.71
CA GLN A 480 12.94 10.05 -15.33
C GLN A 480 12.53 9.93 -16.80
N THR A 481 11.58 10.75 -17.28
CA THR A 481 11.18 10.75 -18.71
C THR A 481 12.20 11.46 -19.59
N ALA A 482 13.06 12.30 -19.02
CA ALA A 482 14.04 13.06 -19.79
C ALA A 482 15.06 12.14 -20.49
N PRO A 483 15.28 12.28 -21.81
CA PRO A 483 16.22 11.46 -22.54
C PRO A 483 17.69 11.72 -22.14
N GLY A 484 18.57 10.79 -22.52
CA GLY A 484 20.01 10.92 -22.36
C GLY A 484 20.47 10.97 -20.91
N GLY A 485 21.18 12.05 -20.56
CA GLY A 485 21.70 12.31 -19.22
C GLY A 485 20.64 12.75 -18.21
N GLY A 486 19.36 12.85 -18.61
CA GLY A 486 18.26 13.38 -17.80
C GLY A 486 18.23 14.92 -17.77
N ILE A 487 17.51 15.50 -16.80
CA ILE A 487 17.31 16.95 -16.70
C ILE A 487 17.90 17.56 -15.42
N THR A 488 18.54 18.72 -15.55
CA THR A 488 19.05 19.53 -14.43
C THR A 488 18.58 20.96 -14.56
N VAL A 489 18.09 21.52 -13.46
CA VAL A 489 17.78 22.95 -13.32
C VAL A 489 18.90 23.63 -12.55
N TYR A 490 19.54 24.63 -13.16
CA TYR A 490 20.70 25.33 -12.60
C TYR A 490 20.57 26.85 -12.65
N GLY A 491 21.09 27.54 -11.62
CA GLY A 491 21.34 28.98 -11.62
C GLY A 491 20.57 29.78 -10.58
N ASN A 492 19.49 29.22 -10.04
CA ASN A 492 18.76 29.78 -8.89
C ASN A 492 17.97 28.66 -8.17
N GLY A 493 17.25 28.98 -7.09
CA GLY A 493 16.47 28.01 -6.31
C GLY A 493 15.05 27.79 -6.81
N VAL A 494 14.40 26.76 -6.27
CA VAL A 494 13.01 26.37 -6.54
C VAL A 494 12.18 26.50 -5.25
N SER A 495 10.92 26.91 -5.38
CA SER A 495 10.00 27.08 -4.27
C SER A 495 8.77 26.19 -4.46
N TYR A 496 8.48 25.39 -3.44
CA TYR A 496 7.22 24.65 -3.28
C TYR A 496 6.35 25.31 -2.20
N SER A 497 6.58 26.59 -1.90
CA SER A 497 5.79 27.31 -0.91
C SER A 497 4.36 27.50 -1.42
N ASN A 498 3.35 27.22 -0.60
CA ASN A 498 1.93 27.17 -0.97
C ASN A 498 1.53 26.05 -1.94
N ALA A 499 2.46 25.17 -2.32
CA ALA A 499 2.12 23.99 -3.09
C ALA A 499 1.45 22.94 -2.19
N HIS A 500 0.74 22.01 -2.79
CA HIS A 500 0.27 20.80 -2.13
C HIS A 500 -0.02 19.70 -3.14
N HIS A 501 -0.07 18.45 -2.71
CA HIS A 501 -0.26 17.28 -3.57
C HIS A 501 0.78 17.21 -4.71
N THR A 502 2.06 17.44 -4.42
CA THR A 502 3.12 17.42 -5.45
C THR A 502 4.00 16.19 -5.37
N ILE A 503 4.34 15.63 -6.53
CA ILE A 503 5.26 14.50 -6.68
C ILE A 503 6.46 14.99 -7.50
N THR A 504 7.68 14.81 -7.03
CA THR A 504 8.89 15.18 -7.80
C THR A 504 9.89 14.04 -7.78
N ARG A 505 10.27 13.54 -8.96
CA ARG A 505 11.18 12.40 -9.09
C ARG A 505 12.27 12.58 -10.13
N TYR A 506 13.45 12.00 -9.88
CA TYR A 506 14.55 11.84 -10.84
C TYR A 506 15.02 13.13 -11.55
N ILE A 507 14.94 14.27 -10.87
CA ILE A 507 15.40 15.58 -11.36
C ILE A 507 16.49 16.14 -10.44
N ARG A 508 17.39 16.95 -11.00
CA ARG A 508 18.45 17.64 -10.26
C ARG A 508 18.18 19.13 -10.16
N TYR A 509 18.24 19.67 -8.94
CA TYR A 509 18.14 21.11 -8.66
C TYR A 509 19.46 21.64 -8.11
N ARG A 510 20.05 22.62 -8.79
CA ARG A 510 21.36 23.16 -8.42
C ARG A 510 21.35 24.68 -8.41
N MET A 511 21.38 25.25 -7.22
CA MET A 511 21.22 26.70 -7.08
C MET A 511 22.48 27.45 -7.53
N GLY A 512 23.65 27.07 -7.02
CA GLY A 512 24.94 27.67 -7.37
C GLY A 512 25.15 29.07 -6.79
N LYS A 513 26.39 29.57 -6.84
CA LYS A 513 26.76 30.87 -6.24
C LYS A 513 26.04 32.07 -6.88
N GLY A 514 25.59 31.91 -8.12
CA GLY A 514 24.80 32.90 -8.87
C GLY A 514 23.35 33.04 -8.38
N GLY A 515 22.83 32.08 -7.63
CA GLY A 515 21.47 32.12 -7.09
C GLY A 515 21.26 33.22 -6.06
N SER A 516 20.00 33.49 -5.73
CA SER A 516 19.60 34.54 -4.79
C SER A 516 20.23 34.33 -3.40
N SER A 517 20.92 35.35 -2.88
CA SER A 517 21.54 35.27 -1.54
C SER A 517 20.50 35.12 -0.43
N GLY A 518 20.80 34.34 0.62
CA GLY A 518 19.91 34.13 1.77
C GLY A 518 18.61 33.40 1.40
N LYS A 519 18.69 32.51 0.39
CA LYS A 519 17.59 31.67 -0.07
C LYS A 519 18.07 30.25 -0.27
N ASP A 520 17.11 29.34 -0.19
CA ASP A 520 17.36 27.90 -0.26
C ASP A 520 17.34 27.39 -1.69
N ALA A 521 18.08 26.31 -1.96
CA ALA A 521 18.01 25.66 -3.27
C ALA A 521 16.62 25.04 -3.50
N ILE A 522 16.05 24.37 -2.49
CA ILE A 522 14.61 24.07 -2.40
C ILE A 522 14.09 24.62 -1.08
N GLY A 523 12.98 25.36 -1.13
CA GLY A 523 12.29 25.86 0.05
C GLY A 523 10.78 25.59 0.01
N ILE A 524 10.24 25.12 1.13
CA ILE A 524 8.82 24.84 1.35
C ILE A 524 8.33 25.69 2.53
N ALA A 525 7.21 26.39 2.31
CA ALA A 525 6.49 27.09 3.37
C ALA A 525 4.99 27.04 3.09
N ASP A 526 4.17 26.85 4.12
CA ASP A 526 2.71 26.90 4.07
C ASP A 526 2.11 25.94 3.01
N GLY A 527 2.39 24.62 3.10
CA GLY A 527 2.00 23.63 2.08
C GLY A 527 1.92 22.21 2.62
N HIS A 528 1.33 21.25 1.90
CA HIS A 528 1.16 19.89 2.44
C HIS A 528 1.11 18.77 1.38
N ASP A 529 1.26 17.52 1.81
CA ASP A 529 1.14 16.32 0.95
C ASP A 529 2.12 16.35 -0.24
N MET A 530 3.41 16.25 0.06
CA MET A 530 4.47 16.31 -0.95
C MET A 530 5.44 15.14 -0.84
N ILE A 531 5.88 14.61 -1.98
CA ILE A 531 6.94 13.62 -2.03
C ILE A 531 8.06 14.02 -2.99
N PHE A 532 9.28 13.94 -2.48
CA PHE A 532 10.52 14.14 -3.23
C PHE A 532 11.27 12.81 -3.19
N ASP A 533 11.28 12.11 -4.32
CA ASP A 533 11.83 10.76 -4.43
C ASP A 533 12.92 10.72 -5.49
N HIS A 534 14.11 10.23 -5.17
CA HIS A 534 15.21 10.14 -6.14
C HIS A 534 15.56 11.49 -6.80
N ILE A 535 15.53 12.61 -6.06
CA ILE A 535 16.04 13.89 -6.56
C ILE A 535 17.46 14.14 -6.08
N SER A 536 18.22 14.98 -6.78
CA SER A 536 19.49 15.49 -6.26
C SER A 536 19.44 17.01 -6.11
N VAL A 537 19.86 17.52 -4.96
CA VAL A 537 19.81 18.95 -4.63
C VAL A 537 21.18 19.39 -4.18
N SER A 538 21.70 20.48 -4.75
CA SER A 538 23.02 20.98 -4.36
C SER A 538 23.19 22.49 -4.45
N TRP A 539 24.26 22.95 -3.82
CA TRP A 539 24.80 24.30 -3.92
C TRP A 539 23.84 25.38 -3.41
N GLY A 540 23.13 25.07 -2.34
CA GLY A 540 22.31 26.04 -1.61
C GLY A 540 23.16 27.21 -1.10
N ARG A 541 22.58 28.41 -1.11
CA ARG A 541 23.22 29.63 -0.59
C ARG A 541 22.84 29.95 0.84
N ASP A 542 21.73 29.39 1.30
CA ASP A 542 21.32 29.32 2.69
C ASP A 542 21.19 27.83 3.04
N GLU A 543 19.99 27.24 3.03
CA GLU A 543 19.84 25.77 3.05
C GLU A 543 19.86 25.15 1.64
N THR A 544 20.25 23.89 1.56
CA THR A 544 20.10 23.11 0.31
C THR A 544 18.65 22.63 0.16
N PHE A 545 18.03 22.13 1.23
CA PHE A 545 16.60 21.79 1.25
C PHE A 545 15.97 22.22 2.58
N SER A 546 14.98 23.12 2.56
CA SER A 546 14.32 23.61 3.78
C SER A 546 12.80 23.44 3.76
N ILE A 547 12.26 23.21 4.96
CA ILE A 547 10.85 23.16 5.29
C ILE A 547 10.64 24.07 6.50
N ASN A 548 9.78 25.07 6.37
CA ASN A 548 9.49 26.02 7.45
C ASN A 548 8.08 26.58 7.35
N GLY A 549 7.38 26.72 8.47
CA GLY A 549 6.02 27.29 8.52
C GLY A 549 4.97 26.20 8.73
N ASP A 550 3.75 26.45 8.26
CA ASP A 550 2.64 25.50 8.39
C ASP A 550 2.73 24.43 7.28
N VAL A 551 3.56 23.41 7.50
CA VAL A 551 3.80 22.36 6.50
C VAL A 551 3.44 20.98 7.03
N SER A 552 2.72 20.15 6.29
CA SER A 552 2.40 18.78 6.75
C SER A 552 2.59 17.73 5.67
N ASN A 553 2.71 16.47 6.08
CA ASN A 553 2.71 15.32 5.17
C ASN A 553 3.79 15.38 4.07
N VAL A 554 5.07 15.54 4.46
CA VAL A 554 6.18 15.59 3.49
C VAL A 554 7.09 14.37 3.59
N THR A 555 7.38 13.73 2.47
CA THR A 555 8.43 12.69 2.37
C THR A 555 9.59 13.18 1.50
N ILE A 556 10.81 13.00 2.01
CA ILE A 556 12.07 13.06 1.26
C ILE A 556 12.65 11.64 1.26
N SER A 557 12.52 10.93 0.14
CA SER A 557 12.95 9.53 0.00
C SER A 557 14.04 9.39 -1.06
N ASP A 558 15.02 8.53 -0.79
CA ASP A 558 16.04 8.13 -1.77
C ASP A 558 16.75 9.32 -2.44
N THR A 559 16.84 10.45 -1.72
CA THR A 559 17.23 11.76 -2.25
C THR A 559 18.66 12.14 -1.84
N LEU A 560 19.42 12.74 -2.75
CA LEU A 560 20.78 13.21 -2.51
C LEU A 560 20.75 14.72 -2.21
N ILE A 561 21.20 15.11 -1.02
CA ILE A 561 21.32 16.51 -0.59
C ILE A 561 22.79 16.79 -0.35
N GLY A 562 23.44 17.45 -1.31
CA GLY A 562 24.88 17.62 -1.36
C GLY A 562 25.35 19.06 -1.39
N GLN A 563 26.45 19.36 -0.71
CA GLN A 563 27.23 20.60 -0.85
C GLN A 563 26.44 21.92 -0.77
N GLY A 564 26.08 22.37 0.42
CA GLY A 564 25.76 23.78 0.66
C GLY A 564 27.02 24.64 0.47
N LEU A 565 26.88 25.83 -0.13
CA LEU A 565 28.03 26.70 -0.39
C LEU A 565 28.45 27.48 0.87
N GLU A 566 29.75 27.54 1.14
CA GLU A 566 30.30 28.45 2.16
C GLU A 566 29.99 29.93 1.81
N THR A 567 29.76 30.79 2.80
CA THR A 567 30.05 30.61 4.24
C THR A 567 28.91 30.02 5.08
N HIS A 568 27.76 29.69 4.47
CA HIS A 568 26.58 29.17 5.18
C HIS A 568 26.20 27.76 4.69
N SER A 569 27.20 26.89 4.56
CA SER A 569 27.06 25.52 4.04
C SER A 569 26.12 24.65 4.91
N CYS A 570 24.83 24.59 4.54
CA CYS A 570 23.79 23.90 5.28
C CYS A 570 23.05 22.85 4.42
N GLY A 571 22.83 21.66 5.00
CA GLY A 571 21.99 20.62 4.39
C GLY A 571 20.53 21.03 4.33
N GLY A 572 19.90 21.27 5.48
CA GLY A 572 18.49 21.61 5.55
C GLY A 572 17.94 21.91 6.94
N LEU A 573 16.91 22.76 6.98
CA LEU A 573 16.08 23.02 8.15
C LEU A 573 14.74 22.31 7.96
N MET A 574 14.35 21.46 8.90
CA MET A 574 13.06 20.77 8.92
C MET A 574 12.29 21.28 10.13
N GLN A 575 11.43 22.28 9.93
CA GLN A 575 10.73 22.98 11.00
C GLN A 575 9.22 22.94 10.76
N THR A 576 8.59 21.87 11.24
CA THR A 576 7.13 21.75 11.24
C THR A 576 6.62 20.71 12.24
N SER A 577 5.42 20.94 12.79
CA SER A 577 4.65 19.93 13.55
C SER A 577 3.81 18.99 12.68
N GLY A 578 3.70 19.24 11.38
CA GLY A 578 2.83 18.48 10.47
C GLY A 578 3.42 17.18 9.92
N GLY A 579 4.64 16.80 10.32
CA GLY A 579 5.27 15.53 9.98
C GLY A 579 6.13 15.57 8.70
N VAL A 580 7.38 15.11 8.83
CA VAL A 580 8.32 14.95 7.73
C VAL A 580 9.02 13.60 7.85
N SER A 581 8.95 12.75 6.82
CA SER A 581 9.75 11.53 6.70
C SER A 581 10.98 11.80 5.82
N ILE A 582 12.17 11.53 6.35
CA ILE A 582 13.43 11.51 5.60
C ILE A 582 13.94 10.08 5.65
N ILE A 583 13.86 9.40 4.51
CA ILE A 583 14.11 7.96 4.42
C ILE A 583 15.10 7.65 3.30
N ARG A 584 16.06 6.74 3.55
CA ARG A 584 17.05 6.27 2.56
C ARG A 584 17.76 7.37 1.79
N SER A 585 17.94 8.54 2.40
CA SER A 585 18.51 9.71 1.76
C SER A 585 19.97 9.91 2.15
N LEU A 586 20.71 10.66 1.32
CA LEU A 586 22.11 10.98 1.52
C LEU A 586 22.28 12.47 1.80
N TYR A 587 22.86 12.81 2.95
CA TYR A 587 23.42 14.15 3.19
C TYR A 587 24.94 14.10 3.07
N ILE A 588 25.53 14.99 2.28
CA ILE A 588 26.97 14.97 2.00
C ILE A 588 27.60 16.36 1.90
N ASP A 589 28.79 16.52 2.47
CA ASP A 589 29.69 17.67 2.25
C ASP A 589 29.07 19.03 2.66
N HIS A 590 28.36 19.07 3.78
CA HIS A 590 27.83 20.31 4.38
C HIS A 590 28.52 20.63 5.70
N LYS A 591 28.68 21.90 6.05
CA LYS A 591 29.25 22.27 7.35
C LYS A 591 28.34 21.90 8.53
N THR A 592 27.02 22.00 8.36
CA THR A 592 26.03 21.87 9.44
C THR A 592 24.62 21.56 8.93
N ARG A 593 23.68 21.28 9.84
CA ARG A 593 22.25 21.06 9.57
C ARG A 593 22.00 19.93 8.56
N ASN A 594 22.37 18.69 8.89
CA ASN A 594 22.22 17.51 8.02
C ASN A 594 21.26 16.43 8.56
N PRO A 595 19.99 16.74 8.87
CA PRO A 595 19.31 18.04 8.92
C PRO A 595 19.41 18.74 10.29
N LYS A 596 18.89 19.97 10.38
CA LYS A 596 18.44 20.58 11.66
C LYS A 596 16.93 20.41 11.79
N VAL A 597 16.49 19.80 12.88
CA VAL A 597 15.09 19.38 13.05
C VAL A 597 14.41 20.12 14.18
N LYS A 598 13.16 20.50 13.96
CA LYS A 598 12.19 20.96 14.96
C LYS A 598 10.79 20.42 14.61
N GLY A 599 10.03 20.04 15.63
CA GLY A 599 8.69 19.49 15.46
C GLY A 599 8.68 17.99 15.18
N VAL A 600 7.79 17.51 14.33
CA VAL A 600 7.54 16.07 14.09
C VAL A 600 8.39 15.58 12.92
N ASN A 601 9.25 14.59 13.16
CA ASN A 601 10.17 14.08 12.14
C ASN A 601 10.44 12.58 12.26
N GLU A 602 10.62 11.95 11.11
CA GLU A 602 11.17 10.62 10.97
C GLU A 602 12.48 10.68 10.17
N PHE A 603 13.56 10.12 10.70
CA PHE A 603 14.88 10.06 10.08
C PHE A 603 15.37 8.62 10.11
N VAL A 604 15.12 7.87 9.03
CA VAL A 604 15.29 6.40 8.99
C VAL A 604 16.13 5.94 7.80
N ASN A 605 17.09 5.05 8.04
CA ASN A 605 17.92 4.43 7.00
C ASN A 605 18.70 5.42 6.10
N ASN A 606 19.03 6.60 6.62
CA ASN A 606 19.80 7.60 5.88
C ASN A 606 21.31 7.39 6.03
N VAL A 607 22.07 7.96 5.09
CA VAL A 607 23.52 8.11 5.20
C VAL A 607 23.86 9.61 5.34
N VAL A 608 24.70 9.95 6.31
CA VAL A 608 25.25 11.30 6.45
C VAL A 608 26.77 11.23 6.43
N TYR A 609 27.38 11.97 5.50
CA TYR A 609 28.81 11.88 5.19
C TYR A 609 29.50 13.25 5.25
N ASN A 610 30.69 13.29 5.86
CA ASN A 610 31.61 14.43 5.82
C ASN A 610 30.97 15.78 6.25
N TRP A 611 30.22 15.77 7.35
CA TRP A 611 29.72 17.03 7.93
C TRP A 611 30.87 17.84 8.52
N GLY A 612 30.71 19.17 8.62
CA GLY A 612 31.69 20.07 9.23
C GLY A 612 31.53 20.28 10.74
N SER A 613 31.95 21.45 11.21
CA SER A 613 31.97 21.81 12.65
C SER A 613 30.60 22.05 13.28
N GLY A 614 29.50 21.88 12.54
CA GLY A 614 28.14 22.07 13.05
C GLY A 614 27.33 20.79 13.22
N GLY A 615 27.92 19.63 12.94
CA GLY A 615 27.32 18.31 13.20
C GLY A 615 26.55 17.74 12.02
N ALA A 616 26.29 16.44 12.09
CA ALA A 616 25.41 15.75 11.18
C ALA A 616 23.96 16.13 11.48
N TYR A 617 23.45 15.75 12.65
CA TYR A 617 22.06 15.98 13.02
C TYR A 617 21.98 17.03 14.14
N ILE A 618 21.23 18.11 13.91
CA ILE A 618 20.94 19.11 14.94
C ILE A 618 19.55 18.88 15.50
N ALA A 619 19.48 18.50 16.78
CA ALA A 619 18.24 18.23 17.47
C ALA A 619 17.67 19.52 18.12
N GLY A 620 16.83 20.29 17.43
CA GLY A 620 16.17 21.47 18.02
C GLY A 620 17.02 22.75 18.08
N GLY A 621 18.31 22.66 18.44
CA GLY A 621 19.17 23.82 18.71
C GLY A 621 18.73 24.60 19.95
N ASP A 622 18.89 25.92 19.95
CA ASP A 622 18.49 26.79 21.09
C ASP A 622 16.96 27.04 21.16
N SER A 623 16.15 26.17 20.58
CA SER A 623 14.70 26.32 20.47
C SER A 623 13.98 25.88 21.74
N ALA A 624 12.99 26.67 22.18
CA ALA A 624 12.05 26.28 23.24
C ALA A 624 10.86 25.43 22.73
N GLY A 625 10.72 25.26 21.41
CA GLY A 625 9.65 24.47 20.79
C GLY A 625 9.84 22.96 20.96
N GLN A 626 8.73 22.25 21.12
CA GLN A 626 8.70 20.79 21.28
C GLN A 626 9.00 20.08 19.95
N SER A 627 9.78 19.01 20.00
CA SER A 627 10.08 18.17 18.85
C SER A 627 9.91 16.69 19.22
N TYR A 628 9.42 15.90 18.27
CA TYR A 628 9.11 14.48 18.45
C TYR A 628 9.68 13.72 17.26
N ALA A 629 10.75 12.97 17.48
CA ALA A 629 11.54 12.39 16.40
C ALA A 629 11.79 10.89 16.57
N ASN A 630 11.63 10.13 15.48
CA ASN A 630 12.20 8.80 15.34
C ASN A 630 13.52 8.90 14.56
N ILE A 631 14.63 8.43 15.13
CA ILE A 631 15.96 8.46 14.51
C ILE A 631 16.53 7.03 14.51
N MET A 632 16.36 6.31 13.40
CA MET A 632 16.58 4.86 13.38
C MET A 632 17.45 4.40 12.23
N ASN A 633 18.35 3.47 12.51
CA ASN A 633 19.07 2.68 11.51
C ASN A 633 19.83 3.53 10.47
N ASN A 634 20.30 4.71 10.86
CA ASN A 634 21.08 5.60 10.00
C ASN A 634 22.57 5.30 10.09
N VAL A 635 23.33 5.68 9.07
CA VAL A 635 24.78 5.55 8.99
C VAL A 635 25.42 6.93 8.94
N PHE A 636 26.24 7.23 9.92
CA PHE A 636 27.03 8.46 10.01
C PHE A 636 28.49 8.11 9.73
N ILE A 637 29.11 8.76 8.73
CA ILE A 637 30.51 8.53 8.38
C ILE A 637 31.25 9.86 8.40
N SER A 638 32.24 9.97 9.29
CA SER A 638 33.15 11.11 9.33
C SER A 638 33.96 11.19 8.04
N GLY A 639 34.14 12.40 7.52
CA GLY A 639 35.04 12.68 6.41
C GLY A 639 36.05 13.78 6.75
N PRO A 640 36.88 14.23 5.79
CA PRO A 640 37.97 15.17 6.05
C PRO A 640 37.57 16.51 6.70
N SER A 641 36.32 16.93 6.56
CA SER A 641 35.76 18.16 7.14
C SER A 641 35.18 17.95 8.55
N THR A 642 35.02 16.70 8.98
CA THR A 642 34.38 16.34 10.25
C THR A 642 35.28 16.61 11.44
N THR A 643 34.80 17.49 12.32
CA THR A 643 35.53 17.90 13.53
C THR A 643 34.77 17.65 14.82
N ILE A 644 33.51 17.20 14.74
CA ILE A 644 32.63 16.96 15.90
C ILE A 644 31.75 15.72 15.69
N ALA A 645 31.21 15.20 16.79
CA ALA A 645 30.30 14.07 16.78
C ALA A 645 29.02 14.32 15.94
N PRO A 646 28.31 13.26 15.52
CA PRO A 646 27.16 13.39 14.61
C PRO A 646 26.01 14.22 15.18
N PHE A 647 25.58 13.96 16.42
CA PHE A 647 24.43 14.64 17.03
C PHE A 647 24.89 15.82 17.87
N THR A 648 24.27 16.99 17.67
CA THR A 648 24.60 18.19 18.44
C THR A 648 23.40 19.07 18.75
N ARG A 649 23.58 19.92 19.77
CA ARG A 649 22.66 20.99 20.18
C ARG A 649 21.24 20.51 20.49
N GLY A 650 21.09 19.27 20.95
CA GLY A 650 19.87 18.80 21.58
C GLY A 650 19.64 19.43 22.95
N ASN A 651 18.39 19.32 23.39
CA ASN A 651 17.90 19.83 24.66
C ASN A 651 16.67 19.01 25.10
N THR A 652 16.19 19.22 26.31
CA THR A 652 15.10 18.44 26.90
C THR A 652 13.72 18.64 26.27
N ASN A 653 13.53 19.60 25.37
CA ASN A 653 12.30 19.77 24.58
C ASN A 653 12.34 18.97 23.27
N PHE A 654 13.44 18.28 22.98
CA PHE A 654 13.58 17.41 21.83
C PHE A 654 13.43 15.96 22.29
N HIS A 655 12.24 15.40 22.07
CA HIS A 655 11.91 14.03 22.44
C HIS A 655 12.28 13.08 21.31
N ALA A 656 13.27 12.22 21.54
CA ALA A 656 13.84 11.36 20.50
C ALA A 656 13.72 9.88 20.87
N TYR A 657 13.05 9.10 20.03
CA TYR A 657 13.25 7.66 19.98
C TYR A 657 14.43 7.37 19.05
N VAL A 658 15.45 6.67 19.55
CA VAL A 658 16.68 6.39 18.80
C VAL A 658 16.99 4.89 18.81
N GLN A 659 17.37 4.34 17.66
CA GLN A 659 17.65 2.91 17.55
C GLN A 659 18.65 2.60 16.44
N HIS A 660 19.61 1.70 16.68
CA HIS A 660 20.52 1.14 15.67
C HIS A 660 21.23 2.18 14.77
N ASN A 661 21.55 3.37 15.26
CA ASN A 661 22.34 4.32 14.47
C ASN A 661 23.82 3.92 14.50
N TYR A 662 24.44 3.78 13.33
CA TYR A 662 25.83 3.37 13.16
C TYR A 662 26.72 4.59 12.92
N TYR A 663 27.88 4.65 13.58
CA TYR A 663 28.85 5.72 13.42
C TYR A 663 30.23 5.17 13.09
N ASP A 664 30.74 5.58 11.93
CA ASP A 664 32.13 5.40 11.53
C ASP A 664 32.88 6.73 11.64
N SER A 665 33.89 6.76 12.50
CA SER A 665 34.56 8.00 12.88
C SER A 665 36.00 8.10 12.39
N ASN A 666 36.59 6.99 11.94
CA ASN A 666 38.04 6.84 11.91
C ASN A 666 38.69 7.24 10.58
N GLN A 667 37.89 7.48 9.53
CA GLN A 667 38.34 7.94 8.21
C GLN A 667 39.38 7.03 7.54
N ASN A 668 39.34 5.72 7.81
CA ASN A 668 40.38 4.78 7.38
C ASN A 668 40.13 4.13 6.00
N GLY A 669 39.00 4.44 5.35
CA GLY A 669 38.62 3.86 4.07
C GLY A 669 37.91 2.49 4.16
N VAL A 670 37.52 2.07 5.36
CA VAL A 670 36.77 0.85 5.67
C VAL A 670 35.53 1.25 6.48
N LEU A 671 34.42 0.55 6.26
CA LEU A 671 33.20 0.77 7.04
C LEU A 671 33.21 -0.19 8.24
N ASP A 672 33.91 0.21 9.31
CA ASP A 672 34.18 -0.60 10.51
C ASP A 672 33.92 0.14 11.83
N GLY A 673 33.09 1.17 11.78
CA GLY A 673 32.46 1.81 12.93
C GLY A 673 31.59 0.91 13.82
N TRP A 674 30.75 1.54 14.64
CA TRP A 674 29.95 0.86 15.66
C TRP A 674 28.55 1.47 15.84
N GLU A 675 27.64 0.72 16.44
CA GLU A 675 26.33 1.23 16.84
C GLU A 675 26.44 2.18 18.04
N LEU A 676 25.83 3.37 17.93
CA LEU A 676 25.74 4.34 19.01
C LEU A 676 24.79 3.87 20.11
N SER A 677 25.32 3.72 21.33
CA SER A 677 24.49 3.45 22.50
C SER A 677 23.50 4.59 22.78
N GLN A 678 22.29 4.25 23.23
CA GLN A 678 21.18 5.18 23.49
C GLN A 678 21.43 6.01 24.76
N THR A 679 22.35 6.97 24.68
CA THR A 679 22.74 7.82 25.80
C THR A 679 22.76 9.29 25.39
N ILE A 680 22.50 10.18 26.34
CA ILE A 680 22.54 11.63 26.11
C ILE A 680 23.92 12.15 25.66
N GLY A 681 25.00 11.40 25.95
CA GLY A 681 26.34 11.72 25.47
C GLY A 681 26.51 11.50 23.96
N ASN A 682 25.79 10.52 23.39
CA ASN A 682 25.83 10.23 21.96
C ASN A 682 24.78 11.03 21.17
N TYR A 683 23.66 11.39 21.80
CA TYR A 683 22.52 12.05 21.15
C TYR A 683 22.30 13.51 21.62
N SER A 684 23.28 14.11 22.30
CA SER A 684 23.31 15.52 22.68
C SER A 684 22.13 16.00 23.55
N GLU A 685 22.05 15.64 24.84
CA GLU A 685 21.08 16.20 25.81
C GLU A 685 19.57 16.16 25.44
N VAL A 686 19.19 15.39 24.41
CA VAL A 686 17.80 15.15 24.05
C VAL A 686 17.07 14.35 25.14
N ASP A 687 15.74 14.50 25.19
CA ASP A 687 14.89 13.65 26.01
C ASP A 687 14.65 12.30 25.32
N LEU A 688 15.42 11.28 25.71
CA LEU A 688 15.36 9.96 25.10
C LEU A 688 14.06 9.23 25.49
N GLN A 689 13.33 8.78 24.47
CA GLN A 689 12.08 8.05 24.63
C GLN A 689 12.30 6.55 24.53
N SER A 690 11.57 5.79 25.34
CA SER A 690 11.60 4.31 25.33
C SER A 690 10.69 3.69 24.27
N THR A 691 9.73 4.45 23.76
CA THR A 691 8.74 3.98 22.78
C THR A 691 8.86 4.79 21.50
N ARG A 692 8.88 4.07 20.38
CA ARG A 692 8.85 4.65 19.04
C ARG A 692 7.51 5.36 18.80
N TYR A 693 7.55 6.53 18.16
CA TYR A 693 6.34 7.19 17.70
C TYR A 693 5.72 6.45 16.50
N ASP A 694 4.40 6.33 16.50
CA ASP A 694 3.63 5.67 15.43
C ASP A 694 3.48 6.60 14.21
N TYR A 695 4.57 6.78 13.47
CA TYR A 695 4.62 7.58 12.25
C TYR A 695 4.56 6.67 11.01
N PRO A 696 3.95 7.14 9.90
CA PRO A 696 4.05 6.48 8.60
C PRO A 696 5.53 6.32 8.24
N THR A 697 5.99 5.10 7.97
CA THR A 697 7.41 4.75 7.89
C THR A 697 7.72 3.87 6.69
N VAL A 698 8.97 3.43 6.58
CA VAL A 698 9.41 2.41 5.62
C VAL A 698 8.68 1.09 5.85
N ASN A 699 8.25 0.42 4.78
CA ASN A 699 7.63 -0.90 4.83
C ASN A 699 8.63 -1.98 5.26
N ASN A 700 9.90 -1.77 4.93
CA ASN A 700 11.01 -2.62 5.31
C ASN A 700 12.11 -1.79 5.97
N LEU A 701 12.24 -1.92 7.29
CA LEU A 701 13.31 -1.28 8.05
C LEU A 701 14.61 -2.07 7.85
N LEU A 702 15.62 -1.45 7.23
CA LEU A 702 16.90 -2.08 6.95
C LEU A 702 17.85 -1.96 8.14
N ASP A 703 18.74 -2.93 8.33
CA ASP A 703 19.91 -2.73 9.18
C ASP A 703 20.84 -1.66 8.59
N PRO A 704 21.66 -0.95 9.40
CA PRO A 704 22.40 0.22 8.93
C PRO A 704 23.33 -0.06 7.74
N LEU A 705 24.01 -1.21 7.72
CA LEU A 705 24.93 -1.55 6.62
C LEU A 705 24.17 -1.85 5.32
N ASP A 706 22.99 -2.45 5.41
CA ASP A 706 22.11 -2.66 4.25
C ASP A 706 21.52 -1.32 3.78
N ALA A 707 21.21 -0.42 4.71
CA ALA A 707 20.80 0.95 4.40
C ALA A 707 21.91 1.68 3.63
N TYR A 708 23.17 1.60 4.08
CA TYR A 708 24.31 2.14 3.33
C TYR A 708 24.37 1.57 1.92
N ALA A 709 24.34 0.24 1.77
CA ALA A 709 24.40 -0.40 0.46
C ALA A 709 23.26 0.06 -0.47
N LYS A 710 22.03 0.15 0.05
CA LYS A 710 20.84 0.61 -0.67
C LYS A 710 20.98 2.07 -1.10
N VAL A 711 21.39 2.96 -0.20
CA VAL A 711 21.57 4.39 -0.47
C VAL A 711 22.63 4.60 -1.55
N ILE A 712 23.82 3.98 -1.43
CA ILE A 712 24.88 4.13 -2.42
C ILE A 712 24.44 3.65 -3.82
N ALA A 713 23.67 2.56 -3.87
CA ALA A 713 23.17 2.01 -5.12
C ALA A 713 22.16 2.95 -5.79
N GLY A 714 21.22 3.53 -5.04
CA GLY A 714 20.02 4.14 -5.60
C GLY A 714 19.79 5.63 -5.35
N VAL A 715 20.51 6.30 -4.44
CA VAL A 715 20.17 7.66 -4.02
C VAL A 715 20.40 8.71 -5.12
N GLY A 716 19.61 9.78 -5.08
CA GLY A 716 19.65 10.90 -6.02
C GLY A 716 18.87 10.61 -7.31
N ALA A 717 19.06 11.45 -8.34
CA ALA A 717 18.56 11.22 -9.69
C ALA A 717 19.26 10.04 -10.39
N SER A 718 19.12 8.86 -9.81
CA SER A 718 19.98 7.69 -10.02
C SER A 718 19.71 6.94 -11.31
N LYS A 719 18.54 7.14 -11.93
CA LYS A 719 18.27 6.66 -13.29
C LYS A 719 19.37 7.10 -14.28
N SER A 720 19.88 8.32 -14.10
CA SER A 720 20.98 8.83 -14.91
C SER A 720 21.79 9.84 -14.10
N ARG A 721 22.78 9.38 -13.33
CA ARG A 721 23.65 10.28 -12.56
C ARG A 721 24.54 11.09 -13.49
N ASP A 722 24.68 12.37 -13.21
CA ASP A 722 25.69 13.19 -13.89
C ASP A 722 27.03 13.18 -13.15
N ASN A 723 27.95 14.06 -13.58
CA ASN A 723 29.29 14.13 -13.02
C ASN A 723 29.29 14.51 -11.53
N VAL A 724 28.41 15.40 -11.10
CA VAL A 724 28.37 15.88 -9.71
C VAL A 724 27.87 14.77 -8.80
N ASP A 725 26.74 14.15 -9.14
CA ASP A 725 26.16 13.07 -8.34
C ASP A 725 27.14 11.88 -8.27
N THR A 726 27.78 11.54 -9.39
CA THR A 726 28.81 10.48 -9.44
C THR A 726 29.99 10.79 -8.50
N LEU A 727 30.53 12.01 -8.56
CA LEU A 727 31.64 12.42 -7.70
C LEU A 727 31.28 12.39 -6.21
N LEU A 728 30.06 12.81 -5.86
CA LEU A 728 29.59 12.76 -4.47
C LEU A 728 29.44 11.32 -3.98
N ILE A 729 28.90 10.42 -4.81
CA ILE A 729 28.82 8.99 -4.46
C ILE A 729 30.21 8.36 -4.30
N ASP A 730 31.14 8.68 -5.18
CA ASP A 730 32.53 8.20 -5.07
C ASP A 730 33.20 8.69 -3.80
N ARG A 731 32.86 9.90 -3.31
CA ARG A 731 33.32 10.39 -2.01
C ARG A 731 32.75 9.61 -0.85
N VAL A 732 31.46 9.29 -0.84
CA VAL A 732 30.91 8.44 0.24
C VAL A 732 31.56 7.06 0.24
N LYS A 733 31.77 6.48 -0.95
CA LYS A 733 32.48 5.19 -1.13
C LYS A 733 33.94 5.22 -0.69
N SER A 734 34.53 6.40 -0.56
CA SER A 734 35.88 6.56 0.00
C SER A 734 35.94 6.29 1.50
N LEU A 735 34.78 6.18 2.16
CA LEU A 735 34.63 5.79 3.57
C LEU A 735 35.52 6.65 4.49
N GLY A 736 35.41 7.96 4.29
CA GLY A 736 36.01 9.00 5.14
C GLY A 736 37.34 9.55 4.63
N THR A 737 37.91 8.99 3.56
CA THR A 737 39.21 9.44 3.03
C THR A 737 39.13 10.62 2.05
N SER A 738 37.94 10.97 1.57
CA SER A 738 37.73 12.05 0.59
C SER A 738 36.45 12.83 0.85
N GLY A 739 36.46 14.15 0.64
CA GLY A 739 35.32 15.04 0.85
C GLY A 739 35.78 16.47 1.12
N GLU A 740 34.95 17.47 0.80
CA GLU A 740 35.27 18.88 1.03
C GLU A 740 34.01 19.74 1.13
N LEU A 741 34.10 20.79 1.95
CA LEU A 741 33.19 21.92 1.88
C LEU A 741 33.65 22.87 0.77
N ILE A 742 32.72 23.33 -0.06
CA ILE A 742 33.04 24.17 -1.22
C ILE A 742 32.41 25.55 -1.12
N SER A 743 33.02 26.53 -1.79
CA SER A 743 32.49 27.90 -1.95
C SER A 743 32.22 28.28 -3.41
N ASP A 744 32.68 27.46 -4.35
CA ASP A 744 32.59 27.74 -5.79
C ASP A 744 32.34 26.46 -6.59
N GLU A 745 31.11 26.29 -7.05
CA GLU A 745 30.69 25.15 -7.88
C GLU A 745 31.17 25.23 -9.34
N THR A 746 31.73 26.37 -9.75
CA THR A 746 32.24 26.55 -11.12
C THR A 746 33.65 25.99 -11.30
N ALA A 747 34.36 25.75 -10.19
CA ALA A 747 35.69 25.17 -10.19
C ALA A 747 35.66 23.68 -10.54
N SER A 748 36.75 23.18 -11.13
CA SER A 748 36.96 21.73 -11.29
C SER A 748 37.02 21.05 -9.92
N PRO A 749 36.38 19.88 -9.71
CA PRO A 749 35.77 19.01 -10.73
C PRO A 749 34.27 19.24 -11.02
N TRP A 750 33.64 20.21 -10.34
CA TRP A 750 32.20 20.43 -10.36
C TRP A 750 31.70 21.02 -11.68
N ASN A 751 32.43 22.00 -12.23
CA ASN A 751 32.20 22.61 -13.53
C ASN A 751 30.72 23.03 -13.77
N SER A 752 30.06 23.58 -12.75
CA SER A 752 28.64 23.97 -12.76
C SER A 752 27.66 22.84 -13.14
N GLY A 753 28.08 21.58 -13.04
CA GLY A 753 27.24 20.41 -13.31
C GLY A 753 27.02 20.13 -14.80
N GLY A 754 27.93 20.57 -15.67
CA GLY A 754 27.80 20.38 -17.12
C GLY A 754 28.94 19.59 -17.78
N PRO A 755 28.80 19.25 -19.09
CA PRO A 755 27.56 19.23 -19.87
C PRO A 755 26.74 17.96 -19.61
N ILE A 756 25.42 18.04 -19.80
CA ILE A 756 24.48 16.91 -19.71
C ILE A 756 24.03 16.53 -21.12
N SER A 757 24.19 15.26 -21.48
CA SER A 757 23.80 14.75 -22.80
C SER A 757 22.28 14.82 -22.98
N GLY A 758 21.80 15.39 -24.08
CA GLY A 758 20.36 15.52 -24.35
C GLY A 758 19.67 14.23 -24.82
N GLY A 759 20.44 13.25 -25.28
CA GLY A 759 19.90 11.97 -25.74
C GLY A 759 19.05 12.05 -27.03
N THR A 760 18.38 10.94 -27.34
CA THR A 760 17.40 10.84 -28.43
C THR A 760 16.00 10.81 -27.83
N VAL A 761 15.11 11.65 -28.36
CA VAL A 761 13.71 11.69 -27.95
C VAL A 761 12.97 10.54 -28.63
N PRO A 762 12.28 9.67 -27.89
CA PRO A 762 11.39 8.68 -28.47
C PRO A 762 10.28 9.36 -29.30
N LYS A 763 9.75 8.64 -30.29
CA LYS A 763 8.60 9.12 -31.06
C LYS A 763 7.34 8.99 -30.21
N ASP A 764 6.53 10.04 -30.23
CA ASP A 764 5.23 10.20 -29.55
C ASP A 764 4.34 10.92 -30.58
N THR A 765 3.34 10.22 -31.11
CA THR A 765 2.62 10.63 -32.33
C THR A 765 1.42 11.52 -32.04
N ASP A 766 0.70 11.29 -30.95
CA ASP A 766 -0.42 12.12 -30.51
C ASP A 766 0.01 13.22 -29.51
N GLY A 767 1.22 13.14 -28.96
CA GLY A 767 1.81 14.15 -28.10
C GLY A 767 1.34 14.09 -26.65
N ASP A 768 0.84 12.93 -26.21
CA ASP A 768 0.29 12.74 -24.86
C ASP A 768 1.37 12.48 -23.79
N GLY A 769 2.64 12.41 -24.21
CA GLY A 769 3.80 12.23 -23.34
C GLY A 769 4.24 10.78 -23.16
N MET A 770 3.55 9.81 -23.77
CA MET A 770 3.94 8.41 -23.84
C MET A 770 4.58 8.10 -25.21
N PRO A 771 5.67 7.31 -25.27
CA PRO A 771 6.24 6.90 -26.56
C PRO A 771 5.38 5.85 -27.29
N ASP A 772 5.28 5.96 -28.61
CA ASP A 772 4.54 5.00 -29.47
C ASP A 772 4.89 3.54 -29.15
N ASP A 773 6.19 3.24 -28.98
CA ASP A 773 6.69 1.89 -28.72
C ASP A 773 6.21 1.34 -27.37
N TRP A 774 6.06 2.21 -26.36
CA TRP A 774 5.54 1.83 -25.05
C TRP A 774 4.03 1.61 -25.11
N GLU A 775 3.30 2.49 -25.79
CA GLU A 775 1.85 2.37 -25.98
C GLU A 775 1.49 1.07 -26.69
N ILE A 776 2.14 0.75 -27.81
CA ILE A 776 1.94 -0.50 -28.54
C ILE A 776 2.23 -1.71 -27.64
N ALA A 777 3.30 -1.64 -26.84
CA ALA A 777 3.69 -2.73 -25.95
C ALA A 777 2.68 -2.96 -24.81
N ASN A 778 1.92 -1.94 -24.42
CA ASN A 778 0.93 -2.01 -23.34
C ASN A 778 -0.52 -2.08 -23.84
N GLY A 779 -0.74 -2.07 -25.16
CA GLY A 779 -2.06 -2.27 -25.77
C GLY A 779 -2.87 -0.98 -25.96
N LEU A 780 -2.19 0.17 -26.00
CA LEU A 780 -2.76 1.48 -26.32
C LEU A 780 -2.61 1.79 -27.82
N ASP A 781 -3.30 2.82 -28.30
CA ASP A 781 -3.25 3.29 -29.70
C ASP A 781 -2.41 4.57 -29.78
N PRO A 782 -1.21 4.55 -30.39
CA PRO A 782 -0.32 5.73 -30.49
C PRO A 782 -0.85 6.96 -31.23
N ASN A 783 -2.12 6.94 -31.66
CA ASN A 783 -2.75 8.05 -32.36
C ASN A 783 -3.87 8.70 -31.54
N VAL A 784 -4.03 8.31 -30.27
CA VAL A 784 -5.11 8.70 -29.38
C VAL A 784 -4.53 9.08 -28.02
N ASP A 785 -4.62 10.38 -27.68
CA ASP A 785 -4.31 10.88 -26.33
C ASP A 785 -5.23 10.21 -25.31
N ASP A 786 -4.70 9.19 -24.64
CA ASP A 786 -5.34 8.44 -23.57
C ASP A 786 -4.48 8.39 -22.31
N ALA A 787 -3.48 9.27 -22.21
CA ALA A 787 -2.58 9.42 -21.07
C ALA A 787 -3.27 9.46 -19.70
N MET A 788 -4.45 10.07 -19.59
CA MET A 788 -5.25 10.13 -18.35
C MET A 788 -6.21 8.94 -18.15
N GLY A 789 -6.31 8.01 -19.11
CA GLY A 789 -7.03 6.76 -18.95
C GLY A 789 -6.36 5.83 -17.94
N ASP A 790 -7.08 4.81 -17.51
CA ASP A 790 -6.59 3.76 -16.60
C ASP A 790 -6.93 2.39 -17.23
N GLN A 791 -6.12 1.97 -18.20
CA GLN A 791 -6.45 0.80 -19.01
C GLN A 791 -6.38 -0.52 -18.20
N ASN A 792 -5.52 -0.59 -17.20
CA ASN A 792 -5.33 -1.78 -16.35
C ASN A 792 -6.20 -1.77 -15.08
N GLY A 793 -6.86 -0.64 -14.76
CA GLY A 793 -7.80 -0.50 -13.66
C GLY A 793 -7.12 -0.51 -12.29
N ASP A 794 -5.84 -0.13 -12.21
CA ASP A 794 -5.07 -0.14 -10.96
C ASP A 794 -5.09 1.20 -10.22
N GLY A 795 -5.76 2.21 -10.80
CA GLY A 795 -5.95 3.54 -10.25
C GLY A 795 -4.85 4.54 -10.61
N TYR A 796 -3.80 4.13 -11.33
CA TYR A 796 -2.82 5.03 -11.93
C TYR A 796 -3.18 5.33 -13.39
N ALA A 797 -2.99 6.57 -13.81
CA ALA A 797 -3.17 6.93 -15.21
C ALA A 797 -2.15 6.20 -16.12
N ASN A 798 -2.46 6.00 -17.40
CA ASN A 798 -1.57 5.38 -18.39
C ASN A 798 -0.19 6.06 -18.40
N ILE A 799 -0.15 7.40 -18.33
CA ILE A 799 1.11 8.15 -18.23
C ILE A 799 1.88 7.85 -16.93
N GLU A 800 1.20 7.62 -15.81
CA GLU A 800 1.84 7.25 -14.55
C GLU A 800 2.41 5.83 -14.64
N ASN A 801 1.71 4.91 -15.30
CA ASN A 801 2.19 3.57 -15.61
C ASN A 801 3.45 3.61 -16.48
N TYR A 802 3.47 4.47 -17.51
CA TYR A 802 4.68 4.74 -18.29
C TYR A 802 5.82 5.26 -17.41
N ILE A 803 5.58 6.34 -16.67
CA ILE A 803 6.55 6.99 -15.78
C ILE A 803 7.14 6.02 -14.76
N ASN A 804 6.35 5.08 -14.25
CA ASN A 804 6.77 4.08 -13.26
C ASN A 804 7.49 2.89 -13.90
N SER A 805 7.16 2.50 -15.14
CA SER A 805 7.85 1.41 -15.86
C SER A 805 9.32 1.72 -16.20
N LEU A 806 9.70 3.00 -16.07
CA LEU A 806 11.01 3.53 -16.43
C LEU A 806 12.11 3.30 -15.38
N VAL A 807 11.78 2.79 -14.19
CA VAL A 807 12.68 2.76 -13.00
C VAL A 807 12.53 1.51 -12.14
#